data_AF-Q16JS2-F1
#
_entry.id   AF-Q16JS2-F1
#
_cell.length_a   1.000
_cell.length_b   1.000
_cell.length_c   1.000
_cell.angle_alpha   90.00
_cell.angle_beta   90.00
_cell.angle_gamma   90.00
#
_symmetry.space_group_name_H-M   'P 1'
#
loop_
_entity.id
_entity.type
_entity.pdbx_description
1 polymer ?
#
loop_
_entity_poly.entity_id
_entity_poly.type
_entity_poly.pdbx_seq_one_letter_code
_entity_poly.pdbx_strand_id
1 'polypeptide(L)'
;MCVNKARGHTSGQNWPSLGQQQPQQQFQGWKQPQQKPPQQPQQPAPVQQQPQQQPQQQPQHQPQKQQPQQQPPPQTESTGAVQRRGATGGEAPGRGGVRNQRVLQDIVRSRPLDSKVVKQGKTGTPIMLKTNYFRVQRRDDEAIFQYRVDFNPSVESIKLMHSIIQNLKGTIGGYIFDGTQLFTRHKLRSEEVEITTKESTTGNDYIVKLRKVGVVDGTNEMAFVIFNLINRRAMAGLKLQMIGRNYFDPVAKVAISQYGIELYPGYVTSIRQHEQDVLMCAEITHRVMRTDTCYTMFKQCANQGGNWRDNYKRAILGSVVMATYGRNNTYTIADVEFNTSPESAFDAAGTRVTFMQYYKDRYNITIRDPRQPMLVSRAKQRDIRAGKSELIYLVPELVRATGITDEMRKNFNLMRTLADHTRLTPDKRIQRLEHFNLRLQQSKESSEIFQFWKTELDRRLVEVPARVLRPEEIFFHPSQENYKVTAGDVADWQMAFRNNPMYISIPLVNWYFIVPAGSEKLMVDFMQCLKQAARGMRFQIEDPNRVVIQNDSPAVYVESLNQVVQRDPQLVMCLVSNDKADRYAAIKKKSCVDRAVATQVIKARTITPKGGNVRTLMSVATKVAIQLNCKLGGIPWVLKNPLTSVMVIGFDVCHDTRDKSKSFGAMVASMYGGGCKHPKFFSTVNPHTSGEELSNFMAQNVIKALHSYRNEFAGTLPQRIIVYRDGVGEGQLQYVYQHEITAMKEKLNIAFKDQPNASRLTFCVVSKRINTRLFQGGQNPLPGTIVDDVITLPERNDFFLVSQSVRQGTVSPTSYNILRDESGLTADQLQLYTYKQTHLYYNWSGTVGVPAVCQYAHKLAFLAGQHLHQAPNNLLEKKLYYL
;
A
#
# COMPACT_ATOMS: atom_id res chain seq x y z
N MET A 1 0.69 6.77 9.72
CA MET A 1 1.26 7.79 10.63
C MET A 1 1.47 7.17 12.00
N CYS A 2 2.71 7.09 12.51
CA CYS A 2 2.97 6.68 13.89
C CYS A 2 3.55 7.86 14.66
N VAL A 3 2.85 8.30 15.70
CA VAL A 3 3.32 9.37 16.60
C VAL A 3 4.01 8.71 17.79
N ASN A 4 5.34 8.62 17.74
CA ASN A 4 6.12 8.07 18.85
C ASN A 4 6.41 9.14 19.90
N LYS A 5 6.08 8.83 21.16
CA LYS A 5 6.48 9.61 22.34
C LYS A 5 7.96 9.35 22.65
N ALA A 6 8.65 10.35 23.19
CA ALA A 6 9.98 10.17 23.77
C ALA A 6 9.87 10.05 25.30
N ARG A 7 10.67 9.16 25.88
CA ARG A 7 11.19 9.24 27.26
C ARG A 7 12.70 9.03 27.11
N GLY A 8 13.50 9.87 27.77
CA GLY A 8 14.95 9.76 27.74
C GLY A 8 15.44 8.76 28.79
N HIS A 9 16.62 8.19 28.55
CA HIS A 9 17.44 7.57 29.58
C HIS A 9 18.81 8.23 29.56
N THR A 10 19.28 8.62 30.75
CA THR A 10 20.67 8.93 31.05
C THR A 10 21.40 7.64 31.44
N SER A 11 22.67 7.54 31.09
CA SER A 11 23.58 6.44 31.40
C SER A 11 24.37 6.71 32.70
N GLY A 12 24.63 5.69 33.52
CA GLY A 12 25.53 5.83 34.68
C GLY A 12 25.62 4.59 35.60
N GLN A 13 26.55 3.69 35.26
CA GLN A 13 27.39 2.81 36.10
C GLN A 13 26.87 1.99 37.32
N ASN A 14 27.41 0.76 37.37
CA ASN A 14 27.80 -0.10 38.51
C ASN A 14 26.76 -0.73 39.48
N TRP A 15 26.95 -2.04 39.68
CA TRP A 15 26.41 -2.89 40.76
C TRP A 15 27.30 -2.78 42.03
N PRO A 16 26.76 -3.02 43.25
CA PRO A 16 26.74 -4.38 43.81
C PRO A 16 25.44 -4.76 44.56
N SER A 17 25.49 -5.87 45.31
CA SER A 17 24.39 -6.77 45.68
C SER A 17 23.85 -6.67 47.12
N LEU A 18 22.77 -7.45 47.37
CA LEU A 18 22.22 -7.93 48.66
C LEU A 18 21.34 -6.98 49.49
N GLY A 19 20.30 -7.56 50.12
CA GLY A 19 19.44 -6.91 51.11
C GLY A 19 17.95 -7.29 51.01
N GLN A 20 17.52 -8.33 51.74
CA GLN A 20 16.09 -8.53 52.05
C GLN A 20 15.65 -7.50 53.10
N GLN A 21 14.43 -6.96 52.98
CA GLN A 21 13.49 -6.77 54.10
C GLN A 21 12.12 -6.28 53.61
N GLN A 22 11.05 -6.90 54.11
CA GLN A 22 9.73 -6.26 54.22
C GLN A 22 9.73 -5.36 55.47
N PRO A 23 8.80 -4.38 55.55
CA PRO A 23 7.68 -4.64 56.47
C PRO A 23 6.30 -4.22 55.94
N GLN A 24 5.30 -4.56 56.75
CA GLN A 24 3.87 -4.58 56.46
C GLN A 24 3.14 -3.27 56.81
N GLN A 25 1.83 -3.25 56.48
CA GLN A 25 0.74 -2.46 57.11
C GLN A 25 0.74 -0.93 56.84
N GLN A 26 -0.41 -0.23 56.85
CA GLN A 26 -1.77 -0.59 57.30
C GLN A 26 -2.86 0.16 56.50
N PHE A 27 -4.11 -0.31 56.58
CA PHE A 27 -5.31 0.32 55.98
C PHE A 27 -5.82 1.52 56.81
N GLN A 28 -6.28 2.59 56.15
CA GLN A 28 -7.44 3.39 56.58
C GLN A 28 -8.28 3.80 55.35
N GLY A 29 -9.60 3.87 55.52
CA GLY A 29 -10.56 4.08 54.42
C GLY A 29 -11.44 5.32 54.56
N TRP A 30 -12.67 5.23 54.03
CA TRP A 30 -13.72 6.27 53.94
C TRP A 30 -13.55 7.21 52.71
N LYS A 31 -14.59 7.60 51.96
CA LYS A 31 -16.06 7.35 52.05
C LYS A 31 -16.69 7.47 50.65
N GLN A 32 -17.80 6.76 50.37
CA GLN A 32 -18.61 6.93 49.15
C GLN A 32 -19.68 8.04 49.32
N PRO A 33 -19.98 8.86 48.30
CA PRO A 33 -21.19 9.69 48.24
C PRO A 33 -22.40 8.90 47.70
N GLN A 34 -23.57 9.12 48.30
CA GLN A 34 -24.84 8.46 47.95
C GLN A 34 -25.48 9.00 46.66
N GLN A 35 -26.23 8.15 45.96
CA GLN A 35 -27.07 8.53 44.82
C GLN A 35 -28.44 9.06 45.30
N LYS A 36 -29.00 10.06 44.60
CA LYS A 36 -30.39 10.53 44.79
C LYS A 36 -31.32 9.92 43.72
N PRO A 37 -32.59 9.62 44.05
CA PRO A 37 -33.56 9.04 43.13
C PRO A 37 -34.16 10.08 42.14
N PRO A 38 -34.76 9.63 41.02
CA PRO A 38 -35.33 10.52 39.98
C PRO A 38 -36.74 11.03 40.33
N GLN A 39 -37.07 12.24 39.86
CA GLN A 39 -38.42 12.82 39.94
C GLN A 39 -39.16 12.69 38.60
N GLN A 40 -40.48 12.44 38.67
CA GLN A 40 -41.40 12.38 37.53
C GLN A 40 -42.01 13.76 37.22
N PRO A 41 -42.50 14.01 35.99
CA PRO A 41 -43.08 15.30 35.59
C PRO A 41 -44.53 15.48 36.05
N GLN A 42 -44.93 16.72 36.33
CA GLN A 42 -46.30 17.13 36.60
C GLN A 42 -46.90 17.93 35.42
N GLN A 43 -48.21 17.75 35.18
CA GLN A 43 -49.04 18.58 34.31
C GLN A 43 -49.64 19.77 35.09
N PRO A 44 -50.15 20.79 34.38
CA PRO A 44 -51.56 21.15 34.57
C PRO A 44 -52.33 21.43 33.26
N ALA A 45 -53.67 21.46 33.37
CA ALA A 45 -54.65 21.86 32.35
C ALA A 45 -55.54 23.02 32.90
N PRO A 46 -56.68 23.47 32.32
CA PRO A 46 -57.24 23.32 30.95
C PRO A 46 -57.77 24.63 30.28
N VAL A 47 -58.05 24.55 28.97
CA VAL A 47 -59.14 25.20 28.15
C VAL A 47 -59.51 26.71 28.30
N GLN A 48 -59.51 27.42 27.15
CA GLN A 48 -60.61 28.29 26.69
C GLN A 48 -60.69 28.32 25.14
N GLN A 49 -61.86 28.61 24.56
CA GLN A 49 -62.18 28.38 23.13
C GLN A 49 -62.61 29.65 22.37
N GLN A 50 -62.27 29.68 21.06
CA GLN A 50 -63.05 30.27 19.94
C GLN A 50 -63.19 31.82 19.86
N PRO A 51 -63.55 32.41 18.69
CA PRO A 51 -64.28 31.84 17.54
C PRO A 51 -63.62 31.92 16.14
N GLN A 52 -64.33 31.31 15.18
CA GLN A 52 -63.98 31.09 13.78
C GLN A 52 -64.27 32.31 12.88
N GLN A 53 -63.53 32.45 11.78
CA GLN A 53 -64.09 32.91 10.49
C GLN A 53 -63.49 32.10 9.32
N GLN A 54 -64.34 31.76 8.36
CA GLN A 54 -64.04 31.20 7.02
C GLN A 54 -64.76 32.09 5.97
N PRO A 55 -64.85 31.74 4.67
CA PRO A 55 -63.77 31.72 3.67
C PRO A 55 -64.16 32.52 2.40
N GLN A 56 -63.23 32.80 1.46
CA GLN A 56 -63.61 33.22 0.10
C GLN A 56 -62.64 32.78 -1.03
N GLN A 57 -63.15 31.81 -1.80
CA GLN A 57 -63.01 31.46 -3.23
C GLN A 57 -61.85 32.00 -4.13
N GLN A 58 -61.06 31.05 -4.67
CA GLN A 58 -60.92 30.67 -6.11
C GLN A 58 -60.97 31.72 -7.25
N PRO A 59 -60.20 31.53 -8.36
CA PRO A 59 -60.53 30.49 -9.36
C PRO A 59 -59.36 29.68 -9.97
N GLN A 60 -59.73 28.63 -10.73
CA GLN A 60 -58.87 27.67 -11.43
C GLN A 60 -58.65 28.05 -12.91
N HIS A 61 -57.57 27.55 -13.53
CA HIS A 61 -57.59 27.16 -14.95
C HIS A 61 -56.64 25.96 -15.25
N GLN A 62 -57.15 24.99 -16.02
CA GLN A 62 -56.41 23.92 -16.72
C GLN A 62 -55.98 24.43 -18.12
N PRO A 63 -54.96 23.86 -18.82
CA PRO A 63 -55.03 22.55 -19.51
C PRO A 63 -53.68 21.74 -19.47
N GLN A 64 -53.46 20.53 -19.99
CA GLN A 64 -54.29 19.48 -20.63
C GLN A 64 -53.63 18.06 -20.46
N LYS A 65 -54.01 17.06 -21.27
CA LYS A 65 -53.26 15.81 -21.55
C LYS A 65 -53.06 15.65 -23.06
N GLN A 66 -51.98 15.01 -23.52
CA GLN A 66 -51.93 14.31 -24.82
C GLN A 66 -51.02 13.07 -24.77
N GLN A 67 -51.22 12.16 -25.73
CA GLN A 67 -50.68 10.78 -25.79
C GLN A 67 -49.55 10.64 -26.86
N PRO A 68 -48.89 9.48 -27.03
CA PRO A 68 -47.51 9.41 -27.51
C PRO A 68 -47.34 9.31 -29.04
N GLN A 69 -46.24 9.86 -29.58
CA GLN A 69 -45.77 9.57 -30.94
C GLN A 69 -44.22 9.51 -31.06
N GLN A 70 -43.78 8.36 -31.57
CA GLN A 70 -42.72 8.12 -32.58
C GLN A 70 -41.24 8.49 -32.30
N GLN A 71 -40.38 7.51 -32.61
CA GLN A 71 -38.92 7.63 -32.69
C GLN A 71 -38.50 8.29 -34.03
N PRO A 72 -37.41 9.08 -34.05
CA PRO A 72 -36.71 9.41 -35.30
C PRO A 72 -35.88 8.20 -35.80
N PRO A 73 -35.80 7.94 -37.11
CA PRO A 73 -34.97 6.87 -37.67
C PRO A 73 -33.48 7.23 -37.70
N PRO A 74 -32.57 6.23 -37.70
CA PRO A 74 -31.14 6.47 -37.90
C PRO A 74 -30.84 6.86 -39.35
N GLN A 75 -29.95 7.84 -39.55
CA GLN A 75 -29.46 8.22 -40.87
C GLN A 75 -28.52 7.16 -41.44
N THR A 76 -28.80 6.75 -42.67
CA THR A 76 -27.91 5.93 -43.50
C THR A 76 -26.94 6.82 -44.28
N GLU A 77 -25.64 6.55 -44.18
CA GLU A 77 -24.71 6.85 -45.27
C GLU A 77 -24.08 5.56 -45.81
N SER A 78 -23.79 5.57 -47.10
CA SER A 78 -23.63 4.39 -47.92
C SER A 78 -22.18 3.95 -48.11
N THR A 79 -22.09 2.66 -48.43
CA THR A 79 -20.91 1.91 -48.86
C THR A 79 -20.01 2.62 -49.88
N GLY A 80 -18.69 2.60 -49.61
CA GLY A 80 -17.64 2.65 -50.63
C GLY A 80 -16.74 1.43 -50.48
N ALA A 81 -16.85 0.44 -51.38
CA ALA A 81 -16.09 -0.80 -51.32
C ALA A 81 -15.01 -0.86 -52.41
N VAL A 82 -13.81 -1.36 -52.08
CA VAL A 82 -12.85 -1.87 -53.06
C VAL A 82 -12.31 -3.22 -52.58
N GLN A 83 -12.38 -4.21 -53.48
CA GLN A 83 -12.01 -5.60 -53.22
C GLN A 83 -10.48 -5.81 -53.29
N ARG A 84 -9.97 -6.82 -52.56
CA ARG A 84 -9.00 -7.76 -53.12
C ARG A 84 -9.39 -9.21 -52.81
N ARG A 85 -9.12 -10.08 -53.79
CA ARG A 85 -9.52 -11.50 -53.85
C ARG A 85 -8.69 -12.36 -52.90
N GLY A 86 -9.21 -13.53 -52.52
CA GLY A 86 -8.58 -14.46 -51.57
C GLY A 86 -8.16 -15.81 -52.15
N ALA A 87 -7.67 -16.66 -51.25
CA ALA A 87 -7.38 -18.11 -51.32
C ALA A 87 -6.96 -18.50 -49.88
N THR A 88 -7.15 -19.70 -49.32
CA THR A 88 -7.86 -20.94 -49.69
C THR A 88 -8.21 -21.68 -48.38
N GLY A 89 -8.97 -22.77 -48.42
CA GLY A 89 -9.55 -23.41 -47.23
C GLY A 89 -8.56 -23.91 -46.17
N GLY A 90 -9.01 -23.90 -44.92
CA GLY A 90 -8.36 -24.52 -43.75
C GLY A 90 -9.38 -24.66 -42.62
N GLU A 91 -9.43 -25.85 -42.02
CA GLU A 91 -10.47 -26.23 -41.04
C GLU A 91 -10.43 -25.37 -39.76
N ALA A 92 -11.59 -25.15 -39.16
CA ALA A 92 -11.72 -24.34 -37.95
C ALA A 92 -11.06 -25.03 -36.74
N PRO A 93 -10.04 -24.44 -36.08
CA PRO A 93 -9.52 -24.99 -34.83
C PRO A 93 -10.58 -24.90 -33.73
N GLY A 94 -10.90 -26.05 -33.13
CA GLY A 94 -11.94 -26.14 -32.11
C GLY A 94 -11.76 -25.17 -30.94
N ARG A 95 -12.88 -24.68 -30.40
CA ARG A 95 -12.96 -23.72 -29.27
C ARG A 95 -12.40 -24.32 -27.97
N GLY A 96 -11.07 -24.39 -27.84
CA GLY A 96 -10.38 -25.04 -26.71
C GLY A 96 -8.93 -24.58 -26.52
N GLY A 97 -8.66 -23.28 -26.63
CA GLY A 97 -7.28 -22.78 -26.78
C GLY A 97 -6.87 -21.51 -26.02
N VAL A 98 -7.64 -21.01 -25.03
CA VAL A 98 -7.26 -19.78 -24.29
C VAL A 98 -7.46 -19.92 -22.77
N ARG A 99 -6.79 -20.90 -22.15
CA ARG A 99 -6.57 -20.94 -20.69
C ARG A 99 -5.10 -21.28 -20.38
N ASN A 100 -4.53 -20.57 -19.42
CA ASN A 100 -3.22 -20.81 -18.79
C ASN A 100 -1.93 -20.57 -19.58
N GLN A 101 -1.93 -19.95 -20.76
CA GLN A 101 -0.74 -19.13 -21.11
C GLN A 101 -0.65 -17.97 -20.10
N ARG A 102 0.20 -18.14 -19.09
CA ARG A 102 0.94 -17.00 -18.56
C ARG A 102 1.83 -16.55 -19.70
N VAL A 103 1.41 -15.50 -20.40
CA VAL A 103 2.37 -14.69 -21.17
C VAL A 103 3.49 -14.36 -20.19
N LEU A 104 4.71 -14.81 -20.50
CA LEU A 104 5.91 -14.33 -19.83
C LEU A 104 5.84 -12.81 -19.95
N GLN A 105 5.73 -12.09 -18.84
CA GLN A 105 5.67 -10.64 -18.92
C GLN A 105 7.03 -10.18 -19.44
N ASP A 106 7.04 -9.52 -20.61
CA ASP A 106 8.27 -9.01 -21.21
C ASP A 106 9.08 -8.28 -20.15
N ILE A 107 10.26 -8.82 -19.83
CA ILE A 107 11.05 -8.31 -18.73
C ILE A 107 11.73 -7.03 -19.21
N VAL A 108 11.46 -5.91 -18.53
CA VAL A 108 12.18 -4.65 -18.80
C VAL A 108 13.64 -4.83 -18.42
N ARG A 109 14.48 -5.04 -19.44
CA ARG A 109 15.94 -5.08 -19.30
C ARG A 109 16.46 -3.65 -19.30
N SER A 110 16.61 -3.05 -18.11
CA SER A 110 17.22 -1.72 -17.99
C SER A 110 18.75 -1.74 -18.01
N ARG A 111 19.35 -2.93 -17.91
CA ARG A 111 20.77 -3.19 -18.15
C ARG A 111 20.94 -4.09 -19.39
N PRO A 112 21.52 -3.59 -20.50
CA PRO A 112 21.84 -4.42 -21.66
C PRO A 112 22.88 -5.49 -21.31
N LEU A 113 22.80 -6.65 -21.97
CA LEU A 113 23.70 -7.79 -21.74
C LEU A 113 25.17 -7.43 -22.02
N ASP A 114 25.43 -6.66 -23.07
CA ASP A 114 26.79 -6.23 -23.47
C ASP A 114 27.28 -4.97 -22.73
N SER A 115 26.56 -4.51 -21.70
CA SER A 115 26.81 -3.19 -21.12
C SER A 115 28.00 -3.16 -20.15
N LYS A 116 28.91 -2.19 -20.38
CA LYS A 116 29.95 -1.78 -19.43
C LYS A 116 29.39 -1.02 -18.20
N VAL A 117 28.07 -1.09 -17.96
CA VAL A 117 27.40 -0.35 -16.88
C VAL A 117 27.63 -1.07 -15.56
N VAL A 118 28.48 -0.48 -14.73
CA VAL A 118 28.75 -0.92 -13.35
C VAL A 118 27.74 -0.24 -12.42
N LYS A 119 26.88 -1.05 -11.77
CA LYS A 119 25.90 -0.56 -10.78
C LYS A 119 26.41 -0.52 -9.33
N GLN A 120 27.55 -1.17 -9.07
CA GLN A 120 28.21 -1.16 -7.76
C GLN A 120 28.84 0.22 -7.50
N GLY A 121 28.47 0.83 -6.36
CA GLY A 121 29.12 2.04 -5.89
C GLY A 121 30.42 1.77 -5.12
N LYS A 122 31.08 2.84 -4.66
CA LYS A 122 32.42 2.76 -4.02
C LYS A 122 32.55 3.60 -2.75
N THR A 123 31.67 4.57 -2.53
CA THR A 123 31.75 5.47 -1.37
C THR A 123 31.24 4.80 -0.08
N GLY A 124 31.72 5.25 1.08
CA GLY A 124 31.24 4.78 2.39
C GLY A 124 32.06 3.63 2.96
N THR A 125 31.65 3.14 4.13
CA THR A 125 32.36 2.10 4.87
C THR A 125 31.82 0.72 4.47
N PRO A 126 32.66 -0.23 4.01
CA PRO A 126 32.22 -1.58 3.67
C PRO A 126 31.79 -2.35 4.92
N ILE A 127 30.71 -3.11 4.81
CA ILE A 127 30.19 -4.04 5.84
C ILE A 127 29.64 -5.30 5.19
N MET A 128 29.52 -6.38 5.96
CA MET A 128 28.76 -7.58 5.56
C MET A 128 27.38 -7.58 6.21
N LEU A 129 26.36 -7.95 5.44
CA LEU A 129 24.98 -8.07 5.89
C LEU A 129 24.46 -9.49 5.67
N LYS A 130 23.69 -10.02 6.62
CA LYS A 130 22.80 -11.16 6.37
C LYS A 130 21.53 -10.66 5.71
N THR A 131 20.96 -11.47 4.84
CA THR A 131 19.70 -11.19 4.13
C THR A 131 18.61 -12.18 4.54
N ASN A 132 17.41 -12.06 3.98
CA ASN A 132 16.35 -13.09 4.07
C ASN A 132 16.28 -14.00 2.82
N TYR A 133 17.43 -14.25 2.21
CA TYR A 133 17.57 -15.14 1.05
C TYR A 133 18.32 -16.41 1.46
N PHE A 134 17.97 -17.51 0.81
CA PHE A 134 18.72 -18.77 0.84
C PHE A 134 19.21 -19.08 -0.58
N ARG A 135 20.46 -19.54 -0.72
CA ARG A 135 20.99 -19.96 -2.03
C ARG A 135 20.32 -21.28 -2.45
N VAL A 136 19.79 -21.32 -3.67
CA VAL A 136 19.24 -22.54 -4.28
C VAL A 136 20.35 -23.20 -5.08
N GLN A 137 20.91 -24.26 -4.51
CA GLN A 137 21.89 -25.09 -5.20
C GLN A 137 21.16 -25.99 -6.21
N ARG A 138 21.71 -26.05 -7.42
CA ARG A 138 21.20 -26.85 -8.54
C ARG A 138 22.40 -27.44 -9.29
N ARG A 139 22.14 -28.37 -10.20
CA ARG A 139 23.14 -28.79 -11.19
C ARG A 139 22.73 -28.25 -12.56
N ASP A 140 23.66 -27.59 -13.25
CA ASP A 140 23.39 -26.89 -14.52
C ASP A 140 23.38 -27.84 -15.74
N ASP A 141 23.83 -29.08 -15.57
CA ASP A 141 23.87 -30.14 -16.58
C ASP A 141 22.51 -30.84 -16.80
N GLU A 142 21.52 -30.63 -15.91
CA GLU A 142 20.25 -31.35 -15.93
C GLU A 142 19.09 -30.57 -16.54
N ALA A 143 18.62 -31.07 -17.69
CA ALA A 143 17.49 -30.53 -18.41
C ALA A 143 16.13 -30.90 -17.78
N ILE A 144 15.18 -29.96 -17.81
CA ILE A 144 13.77 -30.21 -17.45
C ILE A 144 12.96 -30.37 -18.74
N PHE A 145 12.30 -31.51 -18.90
CA PHE A 145 11.48 -31.82 -20.07
C PHE A 145 10.05 -31.32 -19.88
N GLN A 146 9.55 -30.58 -20.87
CA GLN A 146 8.19 -30.05 -20.88
C GLN A 146 7.31 -30.85 -21.85
N TYR A 147 6.19 -31.34 -21.35
CA TYR A 147 5.19 -32.11 -22.09
C TYR A 147 3.83 -31.42 -22.01
N ARG A 148 3.10 -31.36 -23.13
CA ARG A 148 1.67 -31.09 -23.15
C ARG A 148 0.92 -32.39 -22.84
N VAL A 149 -0.11 -32.26 -22.02
CA VAL A 149 -1.01 -33.36 -21.62
C VAL A 149 -2.38 -33.13 -22.23
N ASP A 150 -2.84 -34.08 -23.04
CA ASP A 150 -4.21 -34.12 -23.57
C ASP A 150 -4.87 -35.44 -23.09
N PHE A 151 -6.18 -35.42 -22.79
CA PHE A 151 -6.93 -36.58 -22.24
C PHE A 151 -8.04 -37.02 -23.21
N ASN A 152 -8.24 -38.33 -23.36
CA ASN A 152 -9.36 -38.93 -24.08
C ASN A 152 -10.04 -40.02 -23.20
N PRO A 153 -11.34 -39.91 -22.86
CA PRO A 153 -12.23 -38.78 -23.13
C PRO A 153 -11.75 -37.48 -22.45
N SER A 154 -12.20 -36.33 -22.95
CA SER A 154 -11.76 -35.03 -22.46
C SER A 154 -12.21 -34.81 -21.01
N VAL A 155 -11.28 -34.31 -20.18
CA VAL A 155 -11.52 -34.05 -18.76
C VAL A 155 -11.57 -32.55 -18.52
N GLU A 156 -12.68 -32.02 -17.99
CA GLU A 156 -12.76 -30.61 -17.59
C GLU A 156 -12.29 -30.37 -16.14
N SER A 157 -12.42 -31.37 -15.28
CA SER A 157 -12.11 -31.28 -13.85
C SER A 157 -10.61 -31.40 -13.60
N ILE A 158 -9.95 -30.29 -13.28
CA ILE A 158 -8.51 -30.28 -12.90
C ILE A 158 -8.22 -31.25 -11.74
N LYS A 159 -9.16 -31.47 -10.81
CA LYS A 159 -8.98 -32.48 -9.75
C LYS A 159 -8.88 -33.89 -10.34
N LEU A 160 -9.75 -34.22 -11.30
CA LEU A 160 -9.78 -35.51 -11.98
C LEU A 160 -8.52 -35.69 -12.83
N MET A 161 -8.10 -34.68 -13.61
CA MET A 161 -6.82 -34.68 -14.32
C MET A 161 -5.65 -35.00 -13.39
N HIS A 162 -5.56 -34.33 -12.23
CA HIS A 162 -4.49 -34.58 -11.26
C HIS A 162 -4.55 -35.99 -10.66
N SER A 163 -5.75 -36.56 -10.47
CA SER A 163 -5.95 -37.94 -10.01
C SER A 163 -5.43 -38.95 -11.05
N ILE A 164 -5.83 -38.77 -12.32
CA ILE A 164 -5.41 -39.61 -13.45
C ILE A 164 -3.88 -39.57 -13.63
N ILE A 165 -3.27 -38.38 -13.64
CA ILE A 165 -1.80 -38.25 -13.77
C ILE A 165 -1.06 -38.81 -12.55
N GLN A 166 -1.66 -38.82 -11.36
CA GLN A 166 -1.05 -39.43 -10.17
C GLN A 166 -0.90 -40.96 -10.32
N ASN A 167 -1.81 -41.63 -11.03
CA ASN A 167 -1.67 -43.06 -11.35
C ASN A 167 -0.50 -43.33 -12.31
N LEU A 168 -0.15 -42.35 -13.15
CA LEU A 168 1.00 -42.43 -14.07
C LEU A 168 2.36 -42.17 -13.39
N LYS A 169 2.41 -41.82 -12.10
CA LYS A 169 3.66 -41.49 -11.36
C LYS A 169 4.74 -42.57 -11.46
N GLY A 170 4.35 -43.86 -11.53
CA GLY A 170 5.30 -44.97 -11.72
C GLY A 170 6.04 -44.92 -13.07
N THR A 171 5.36 -44.44 -14.13
CA THR A 171 5.87 -44.40 -15.50
C THR A 171 6.61 -43.09 -15.81
N ILE A 172 6.09 -41.96 -15.34
CA ILE A 172 6.63 -40.61 -15.65
C ILE A 172 7.62 -40.09 -14.59
N GLY A 173 7.76 -40.82 -13.47
CA GLY A 173 8.56 -40.42 -12.32
C GLY A 173 7.90 -39.30 -11.50
N GLY A 174 8.72 -38.53 -10.79
CA GLY A 174 8.27 -37.28 -10.19
C GLY A 174 7.95 -36.23 -11.27
N TYR A 175 6.97 -35.38 -11.00
CA TYR A 175 6.50 -34.40 -11.98
C TYR A 175 5.91 -33.16 -11.31
N ILE A 176 5.69 -32.12 -12.10
CA ILE A 176 4.81 -30.99 -11.81
C ILE A 176 3.81 -30.88 -12.95
N PHE A 177 2.53 -30.76 -12.63
CA PHE A 177 1.45 -30.67 -13.59
C PHE A 177 0.51 -29.54 -13.19
N ASP A 178 0.07 -28.72 -14.16
CA ASP A 178 -0.76 -27.54 -13.92
C ASP A 178 -2.19 -27.63 -14.50
N GLY A 179 -2.53 -28.77 -15.11
CA GLY A 179 -3.77 -29.01 -15.85
C GLY A 179 -3.59 -29.06 -17.37
N THR A 180 -2.44 -28.68 -17.92
CA THR A 180 -2.17 -28.73 -19.37
C THR A 180 -0.71 -29.02 -19.71
N GLN A 181 0.22 -28.50 -18.91
CA GLN A 181 1.66 -28.71 -19.05
C GLN A 181 2.16 -29.60 -17.90
N LEU A 182 3.01 -30.56 -18.24
CA LEU A 182 3.71 -31.45 -17.33
C LEU A 182 5.21 -31.25 -17.48
N PHE A 183 5.89 -31.07 -16.35
CA PHE A 183 7.33 -30.95 -16.25
C PHE A 183 7.88 -32.15 -15.49
N THR A 184 8.89 -32.82 -16.04
CA THR A 184 9.63 -33.92 -15.41
C THR A 184 11.11 -33.84 -15.81
N ARG A 185 11.99 -34.46 -15.02
CA ARG A 185 13.41 -34.62 -15.41
C ARG A 185 13.67 -35.92 -16.17
N HIS A 186 12.71 -36.86 -16.15
CA HIS A 186 12.84 -38.10 -16.89
C HIS A 186 12.37 -37.87 -18.32
N LYS A 187 13.30 -37.91 -19.29
CA LYS A 187 12.93 -37.92 -20.71
C LYS A 187 12.12 -39.19 -20.97
N LEU A 188 10.88 -39.03 -21.41
CA LEU A 188 10.04 -40.15 -21.85
C LEU A 188 10.65 -40.80 -23.11
N ARG A 189 10.37 -42.10 -23.31
CA ARG A 189 10.97 -42.92 -24.37
C ARG A 189 10.72 -42.40 -25.79
N SER A 190 9.62 -41.68 -26.00
CA SER A 190 9.21 -41.07 -27.26
C SER A 190 8.89 -39.60 -27.06
N GLU A 191 8.93 -38.82 -28.13
CA GLU A 191 8.45 -37.43 -28.16
C GLU A 191 6.93 -37.36 -28.01
N GLU A 192 6.19 -38.41 -28.38
CA GLU A 192 4.76 -38.59 -28.07
C GLU A 192 4.53 -39.97 -27.45
N VAL A 193 3.87 -40.01 -26.29
CA VAL A 193 3.54 -41.23 -25.55
C VAL A 193 2.06 -41.22 -25.18
N GLU A 194 1.33 -42.26 -25.56
CA GLU A 194 -0.03 -42.50 -25.09
C GLU A 194 -0.01 -43.55 -23.97
N ILE A 195 -0.68 -43.27 -22.85
CA ILE A 195 -0.77 -44.20 -21.72
C ILE A 195 -2.23 -44.35 -21.32
N THR A 196 -2.76 -45.56 -21.44
CA THR A 196 -4.08 -45.92 -20.91
C THR A 196 -3.98 -46.16 -19.41
N THR A 197 -4.88 -45.56 -18.64
CA THR A 197 -4.98 -45.72 -17.19
C THR A 197 -6.42 -45.59 -16.73
N LYS A 198 -6.76 -46.25 -15.62
CA LYS A 198 -8.10 -46.16 -15.01
C LYS A 198 -8.15 -45.05 -13.98
N GLU A 199 -9.30 -44.39 -13.85
CA GLU A 199 -9.54 -43.50 -12.71
C GLU A 199 -9.77 -44.32 -11.43
N SER A 200 -9.07 -43.96 -10.36
CA SER A 200 -9.10 -44.66 -9.07
C SER A 200 -10.47 -44.64 -8.36
N THR A 201 -11.39 -43.76 -8.75
CA THR A 201 -12.72 -43.63 -8.10
C THR A 201 -13.83 -44.33 -8.89
N THR A 202 -13.88 -44.15 -10.22
CA THR A 202 -14.96 -44.68 -11.07
C THR A 202 -14.57 -45.94 -11.84
N GLY A 203 -13.28 -46.25 -11.94
CA GLY A 203 -12.77 -47.35 -12.76
C GLY A 203 -12.74 -47.07 -14.27
N ASN A 204 -13.22 -45.90 -14.71
CA ASN A 204 -13.27 -45.52 -16.12
C ASN A 204 -11.87 -45.45 -16.75
N ASP A 205 -11.75 -45.97 -17.98
CA ASP A 205 -10.53 -45.91 -18.78
C ASP A 205 -10.31 -44.51 -19.40
N TYR A 206 -9.08 -44.01 -19.28
CA TYR A 206 -8.60 -42.77 -19.87
C TYR A 206 -7.30 -43.01 -20.63
N ILE A 207 -7.21 -42.51 -21.86
CA ILE A 207 -5.97 -42.42 -22.63
C ILE A 207 -5.38 -41.03 -22.37
N VAL A 208 -4.18 -40.99 -21.80
CA VAL A 208 -3.41 -39.77 -21.57
C VAL A 208 -2.33 -39.66 -22.64
N LYS A 209 -2.41 -38.62 -23.47
CA LYS A 209 -1.38 -38.30 -24.48
C LYS A 209 -0.39 -37.29 -23.91
N LEU A 210 0.88 -37.65 -23.91
CA LEU A 210 2.01 -36.85 -23.44
C LEU A 210 2.90 -36.49 -24.63
N ARG A 211 2.81 -35.24 -25.10
CA ARG A 211 3.60 -34.73 -26.24
C ARG A 211 4.69 -33.79 -25.76
N LYS A 212 5.95 -34.06 -26.06
CA LYS A 212 7.07 -33.19 -25.73
C LYS A 212 6.96 -31.87 -26.52
N VAL A 213 6.96 -30.75 -25.81
CA VAL A 213 6.84 -29.40 -26.37
C VAL A 213 8.17 -28.66 -26.31
N GLY A 214 9.05 -29.02 -25.36
CA GLY A 214 10.33 -28.35 -25.23
C GLY A 214 11.23 -28.97 -24.18
N VAL A 215 12.42 -28.37 -24.09
CA VAL A 215 13.42 -28.64 -23.05
C VAL A 215 13.73 -27.29 -22.41
N VAL A 216 13.62 -27.23 -21.09
CA VAL A 216 13.97 -26.05 -20.30
C VAL A 216 15.31 -26.35 -19.64
N ASP A 217 16.37 -25.72 -20.16
CA ASP A 217 17.67 -25.68 -19.52
C ASP A 217 17.59 -24.88 -18.19
N GLY A 218 18.58 -25.07 -17.31
CA GLY A 218 18.59 -24.37 -16.01
C GLY A 218 18.72 -22.84 -16.14
N THR A 219 19.38 -22.34 -17.18
CA THR A 219 19.64 -20.90 -17.37
C THR A 219 18.43 -20.13 -17.91
N ASN A 220 17.46 -20.82 -18.49
CA ASN A 220 16.25 -20.27 -19.08
C ASN A 220 15.36 -19.55 -18.06
N GLU A 221 14.75 -18.42 -18.45
CA GLU A 221 13.79 -17.69 -17.60
C GLU A 221 12.60 -18.58 -17.16
N MET A 222 12.19 -19.54 -18.00
CA MET A 222 11.16 -20.53 -17.68
C MET A 222 11.56 -21.46 -16.52
N ALA A 223 12.85 -21.73 -16.31
CA ALA A 223 13.32 -22.56 -15.21
C ALA A 223 12.93 -21.96 -13.85
N PHE A 224 12.97 -20.63 -13.69
CA PHE A 224 12.57 -19.97 -12.45
C PHE A 224 11.06 -20.04 -12.19
N VAL A 225 10.23 -20.07 -13.25
CA VAL A 225 8.79 -20.36 -13.10
C VAL A 225 8.61 -21.78 -12.54
N ILE A 226 9.38 -22.75 -13.04
CA ILE A 226 9.36 -24.15 -12.57
C ILE A 226 9.91 -24.26 -11.14
N PHE A 227 11.04 -23.64 -10.79
CA PHE A 227 11.57 -23.64 -9.41
C PHE A 227 10.56 -23.07 -8.40
N ASN A 228 9.81 -22.02 -8.75
CA ASN A 228 8.73 -21.52 -7.91
C ASN A 228 7.57 -22.54 -7.77
N LEU A 229 7.30 -23.38 -8.77
CA LEU A 229 6.35 -24.49 -8.67
C LEU A 229 6.90 -25.67 -7.84
N ILE A 230 8.18 -26.01 -7.97
CA ILE A 230 8.89 -27.01 -7.16
C ILE A 230 8.81 -26.63 -5.68
N ASN A 231 9.26 -25.42 -5.34
CA ASN A 231 9.17 -24.88 -3.98
C ASN A 231 7.71 -24.86 -3.47
N ARG A 232 6.76 -24.45 -4.31
CA ARG A 232 5.33 -24.48 -3.95
C ARG A 232 4.84 -25.89 -3.62
N ARG A 233 5.32 -26.92 -4.34
CA ARG A 233 4.99 -28.34 -4.06
C ARG A 233 5.69 -28.80 -2.78
N ALA A 234 6.97 -28.47 -2.59
CA ALA A 234 7.73 -28.80 -1.38
C ALA A 234 7.11 -28.19 -0.11
N MET A 235 6.64 -26.94 -0.18
CA MET A 235 5.91 -26.24 0.89
C MET A 235 4.62 -26.94 1.33
N ALA A 236 4.04 -27.84 0.51
CA ALA A 236 2.89 -28.64 0.93
C ALA A 236 3.25 -29.63 2.06
N GLY A 237 4.49 -30.16 2.06
CA GLY A 237 5.01 -31.04 3.10
C GLY A 237 5.17 -30.38 4.47
N LEU A 238 5.01 -29.05 4.55
CA LEU A 238 4.90 -28.33 5.82
C LEU A 238 3.48 -28.33 6.40
N LYS A 239 2.48 -28.86 5.68
CA LYS A 239 1.05 -28.87 6.03
C LYS A 239 0.46 -27.47 6.27
N LEU A 240 0.98 -26.48 5.54
CA LEU A 240 0.54 -25.08 5.63
C LEU A 240 -0.78 -24.85 4.89
N GLN A 241 -1.63 -24.00 5.48
CA GLN A 241 -2.90 -23.57 4.92
C GLN A 241 -2.68 -22.43 3.92
N MET A 242 -3.03 -22.65 2.65
CA MET A 242 -3.05 -21.56 1.67
C MET A 242 -4.23 -20.62 1.96
N ILE A 243 -3.94 -19.32 2.12
CA ILE A 243 -4.98 -18.27 2.23
C ILE A 243 -4.68 -17.19 1.19
N GLY A 244 -5.55 -17.10 0.17
CA GLY A 244 -5.37 -16.21 -0.97
C GLY A 244 -4.24 -16.66 -1.91
N ARG A 245 -3.01 -16.17 -1.68
CA ARG A 245 -1.80 -16.51 -2.46
C ARG A 245 -0.62 -16.98 -1.61
N ASN A 246 -0.72 -16.88 -0.29
CA ASN A 246 0.38 -17.11 0.65
C ASN A 246 0.05 -18.32 1.54
N TYR A 247 1.08 -18.89 2.16
CA TYR A 247 0.97 -20.03 3.05
C TYR A 247 1.06 -19.59 4.50
N PHE A 248 0.12 -20.06 5.32
CA PHE A 248 0.01 -19.74 6.74
C PHE A 248 -0.05 -21.02 7.57
N ASP A 249 0.46 -20.97 8.79
CA ASP A 249 0.46 -22.08 9.72
C ASP A 249 -0.73 -21.94 10.70
N PRO A 250 -1.76 -22.81 10.60
CA PRO A 250 -2.89 -22.79 11.53
C PRO A 250 -2.56 -23.42 12.89
N VAL A 251 -1.48 -24.21 12.98
CA VAL A 251 -1.03 -24.86 14.22
C VAL A 251 -0.24 -23.85 15.07
N ALA A 252 0.66 -23.11 14.43
CA ALA A 252 1.45 -22.05 15.08
C ALA A 252 0.69 -20.70 15.24
N LYS A 253 -0.66 -20.72 15.22
CA LYS A 253 -1.47 -19.50 15.38
C LYS A 253 -1.34 -18.94 16.80
N VAL A 254 -1.32 -17.60 16.91
CA VAL A 254 -1.35 -16.91 18.21
C VAL A 254 -2.76 -16.40 18.47
N ALA A 255 -3.40 -16.90 19.53
CA ALA A 255 -4.71 -16.43 19.97
C ALA A 255 -4.58 -15.13 20.79
N ILE A 256 -5.37 -14.12 20.42
CA ILE A 256 -5.52 -12.86 21.16
C ILE A 256 -6.98 -12.77 21.60
N SER A 257 -7.36 -13.70 22.49
CA SER A 257 -8.76 -14.00 22.86
C SER A 257 -9.52 -12.77 23.38
N GLN A 258 -8.84 -11.89 24.12
CA GLN A 258 -9.38 -10.62 24.63
C GLN A 258 -9.93 -9.65 23.56
N TYR A 259 -9.62 -9.88 22.28
CA TYR A 259 -10.13 -9.09 21.15
C TYR A 259 -10.80 -9.93 20.05
N GLY A 260 -11.07 -11.23 20.31
CA GLY A 260 -11.68 -12.12 19.31
C GLY A 260 -10.84 -12.31 18.05
N ILE A 261 -9.51 -12.45 18.19
CA ILE A 261 -8.57 -12.52 17.07
C ILE A 261 -7.63 -13.71 17.21
N GLU A 262 -7.30 -14.31 16.07
CA GLU A 262 -6.17 -15.22 15.90
C GLU A 262 -5.21 -14.65 14.85
N LEU A 263 -3.91 -14.67 15.15
CA LEU A 263 -2.84 -14.25 14.25
C LEU A 263 -2.14 -15.49 13.70
N TYR A 264 -2.33 -15.76 12.41
CA TYR A 264 -1.73 -16.90 11.73
C TYR A 264 -0.39 -16.45 11.14
N PRO A 265 0.77 -16.96 11.60
CA PRO A 265 2.05 -16.70 10.95
C PRO A 265 2.10 -17.40 9.60
N GLY A 266 2.93 -16.92 8.68
CA GLY A 266 3.05 -17.49 7.36
C GLY A 266 4.29 -17.00 6.60
N TYR A 267 4.45 -17.51 5.40
CA TYR A 267 5.63 -17.28 4.57
C TYR A 267 5.23 -16.84 3.16
N VAL A 268 5.98 -15.86 2.64
CA VAL A 268 6.00 -15.48 1.23
C VAL A 268 7.35 -15.91 0.68
N THR A 269 7.37 -16.80 -0.30
CA THR A 269 8.59 -17.25 -0.96
C THR A 269 8.60 -16.84 -2.43
N SER A 270 9.79 -16.56 -2.96
CA SER A 270 10.02 -16.35 -4.39
C SER A 270 11.45 -16.74 -4.76
N ILE A 271 11.60 -17.61 -5.75
CA ILE A 271 12.90 -18.00 -6.34
C ILE A 271 13.15 -17.18 -7.60
N ARG A 272 14.36 -16.65 -7.78
CA ARG A 272 14.79 -15.93 -8.98
C ARG A 272 16.28 -16.12 -9.24
N GLN A 273 16.68 -15.85 -10.48
CA GLN A 273 18.06 -15.48 -10.79
C GLN A 273 18.37 -14.12 -10.14
N HIS A 274 19.56 -14.01 -9.56
CA HIS A 274 20.18 -12.75 -9.15
C HIS A 274 21.53 -12.58 -9.86
N GLU A 275 22.40 -11.64 -9.47
CA GLU A 275 23.62 -11.29 -10.22
C GLU A 275 24.47 -12.49 -10.65
N GLN A 276 24.60 -13.49 -9.78
CA GLN A 276 25.37 -14.72 -10.01
C GLN A 276 24.57 -15.95 -9.60
N ASP A 277 23.95 -15.92 -8.41
CA ASP A 277 23.24 -17.05 -7.81
C ASP A 277 21.74 -17.12 -8.16
N VAL A 278 21.19 -18.33 -8.09
CA VAL A 278 19.74 -18.54 -7.92
C VAL A 278 19.40 -18.46 -6.43
N LEU A 279 18.56 -17.50 -6.04
CA LEU A 279 18.22 -17.27 -4.64
C LEU A 279 16.73 -17.40 -4.37
N MET A 280 16.38 -17.97 -3.21
CA MET A 280 15.03 -17.96 -2.66
C MET A 280 14.89 -16.86 -1.61
N CYS A 281 14.19 -15.78 -1.91
CA CYS A 281 13.69 -14.88 -0.88
C CYS A 281 12.61 -15.58 -0.07
N ALA A 282 12.71 -15.53 1.27
CA ALA A 282 11.66 -15.93 2.20
C ALA A 282 11.34 -14.78 3.15
N GLU A 283 10.09 -14.34 3.22
CA GLU A 283 9.65 -13.28 4.15
C GLU A 283 8.49 -13.73 5.02
N ILE A 284 8.57 -13.38 6.29
CA ILE A 284 7.57 -13.71 7.31
C ILE A 284 6.38 -12.75 7.17
N THR A 285 5.20 -13.31 6.97
CA THR A 285 3.93 -12.61 6.91
C THR A 285 2.99 -13.08 8.01
N HIS A 286 1.90 -12.35 8.24
CA HIS A 286 0.89 -12.71 9.23
C HIS A 286 -0.51 -12.42 8.67
N ARG A 287 -1.48 -13.32 8.90
CA ARG A 287 -2.89 -13.12 8.59
C ARG A 287 -3.67 -12.93 9.89
N VAL A 288 -4.44 -11.84 9.97
CA VAL A 288 -5.39 -11.61 11.06
C VAL A 288 -6.71 -12.29 10.70
N MET A 289 -7.16 -13.19 11.57
CA MET A 289 -8.43 -13.91 11.51
C MET A 289 -9.28 -13.49 12.71
N ARG A 290 -10.58 -13.26 12.55
CA ARG A 290 -11.49 -13.02 13.70
C ARG A 290 -12.04 -14.36 14.17
N THR A 291 -12.16 -14.57 15.48
CA THR A 291 -12.73 -15.81 16.07
C THR A 291 -14.16 -16.01 15.59
N ASP A 292 -14.91 -14.91 15.57
CA ASP A 292 -16.33 -14.85 15.27
C ASP A 292 -16.61 -15.28 13.82
N THR A 293 -17.60 -16.17 13.68
CA THR A 293 -18.20 -16.47 12.39
C THR A 293 -19.14 -15.34 12.00
N CYS A 294 -19.50 -15.25 10.72
CA CYS A 294 -20.51 -14.27 10.33
C CYS A 294 -21.88 -14.58 10.95
N TYR A 295 -22.14 -15.85 11.31
CA TYR A 295 -23.30 -16.25 12.09
C TYR A 295 -23.31 -15.70 13.52
N THR A 296 -22.18 -15.68 14.25
CA THR A 296 -22.16 -15.07 15.59
C THR A 296 -22.38 -13.56 15.52
N MET A 297 -21.82 -12.88 14.52
CA MET A 297 -22.12 -11.47 14.23
C MET A 297 -23.62 -11.25 13.94
N PHE A 298 -24.24 -12.13 13.14
CA PHE A 298 -25.69 -12.10 12.87
C PHE A 298 -26.52 -12.24 14.14
N LYS A 299 -26.24 -13.25 14.99
CA LYS A 299 -26.96 -13.44 16.26
C LYS A 299 -26.75 -12.28 17.23
N GLN A 300 -25.55 -11.69 17.30
CA GLN A 300 -25.28 -10.50 18.11
C GLN A 300 -26.17 -9.33 17.67
N CYS A 301 -26.26 -9.04 16.36
CA CYS A 301 -27.16 -8.00 15.86
C CYS A 301 -28.65 -8.33 16.11
N ALA A 302 -29.08 -9.56 15.83
CA ALA A 302 -30.48 -9.98 16.00
C ALA A 302 -30.93 -9.88 17.46
N ASN A 303 -30.07 -10.28 18.41
CA ASN A 303 -30.37 -10.24 19.85
C ASN A 303 -30.39 -8.80 20.42
N GLN A 304 -29.77 -7.82 19.75
CA GLN A 304 -29.83 -6.40 20.15
C GLN A 304 -31.17 -5.73 19.79
N GLY A 305 -32.00 -6.36 18.96
CA GLY A 305 -33.31 -5.84 18.55
C GLY A 305 -33.25 -4.63 17.61
N GLY A 306 -34.40 -3.98 17.43
CA GLY A 306 -34.55 -2.82 16.54
C GLY A 306 -34.26 -3.16 15.07
N ASN A 307 -33.65 -2.23 14.33
CA ASN A 307 -33.28 -2.42 12.92
C ASN A 307 -31.99 -3.26 12.78
N TRP A 308 -32.04 -4.50 13.28
CA TRP A 308 -30.91 -5.43 13.31
C TRP A 308 -30.43 -5.85 11.92
N ARG A 309 -31.32 -5.89 10.92
CA ARG A 309 -30.99 -6.23 9.52
C ARG A 309 -30.01 -5.21 8.94
N ASP A 310 -30.30 -3.92 9.08
CA ASP A 310 -29.41 -2.86 8.61
C ASP A 310 -28.12 -2.77 9.43
N ASN A 311 -28.18 -3.04 10.74
CA ASN A 311 -26.99 -3.12 11.58
C ASN A 311 -26.05 -4.27 11.13
N TYR A 312 -26.61 -5.45 10.83
CA TYR A 312 -25.83 -6.58 10.31
C TYR A 312 -25.27 -6.30 8.92
N LYS A 313 -26.07 -5.75 7.98
CA LYS A 313 -25.57 -5.28 6.67
C LYS A 313 -24.43 -4.28 6.86
N ARG A 314 -24.59 -3.24 7.69
CA ARG A 314 -23.55 -2.24 7.96
C ARG A 314 -22.26 -2.84 8.53
N ALA A 315 -22.34 -3.93 9.30
CA ALA A 315 -21.18 -4.62 9.87
C ALA A 315 -20.46 -5.57 8.88
N ILE A 316 -21.18 -6.19 7.94
CA ILE A 316 -20.63 -7.26 7.08
C ILE A 316 -20.35 -6.85 5.63
N LEU A 317 -21.08 -5.87 5.07
CA LEU A 317 -20.89 -5.45 3.68
C LEU A 317 -19.47 -4.92 3.43
N GLY A 318 -18.86 -5.33 2.32
CA GLY A 318 -17.47 -5.03 1.97
C GLY A 318 -16.41 -5.81 2.77
N SER A 319 -16.79 -6.57 3.80
CA SER A 319 -15.83 -7.41 4.54
C SER A 319 -15.33 -8.57 3.69
N VAL A 320 -14.04 -8.90 3.85
CA VAL A 320 -13.44 -10.11 3.27
C VAL A 320 -13.56 -11.26 4.26
N VAL A 321 -14.42 -12.22 3.95
CA VAL A 321 -14.62 -13.45 4.74
C VAL A 321 -13.81 -14.61 4.14
N MET A 322 -13.52 -15.61 4.96
CA MET A 322 -12.87 -16.86 4.54
C MET A 322 -13.80 -18.03 4.85
N ALA A 323 -14.03 -18.89 3.86
CA ALA A 323 -14.67 -20.19 4.08
C ALA A 323 -13.80 -21.04 5.01
N THR A 324 -14.42 -21.72 5.98
CA THR A 324 -13.73 -22.69 6.87
C THR A 324 -13.65 -24.09 6.27
N TYR A 325 -14.03 -24.23 4.99
CA TYR A 325 -14.15 -25.49 4.25
C TYR A 325 -13.40 -25.46 2.92
N GLY A 326 -13.14 -26.65 2.36
CA GLY A 326 -12.51 -26.82 1.06
C GLY A 326 -11.10 -26.24 0.99
N ARG A 327 -10.90 -25.23 0.13
CA ARG A 327 -9.59 -24.55 -0.08
C ARG A 327 -9.44 -23.24 0.69
N ASN A 328 -10.32 -22.96 1.67
CA ASN A 328 -10.31 -21.72 2.45
C ASN A 328 -10.36 -20.45 1.58
N ASN A 329 -11.20 -20.50 0.54
CA ASN A 329 -11.39 -19.40 -0.39
C ASN A 329 -11.86 -18.14 0.36
N THR A 330 -11.33 -16.98 -0.04
CA THR A 330 -11.76 -15.68 0.50
C THR A 330 -12.72 -14.98 -0.45
N TYR A 331 -13.82 -14.47 0.10
CA TYR A 331 -14.90 -13.80 -0.62
C TYR A 331 -15.10 -12.39 -0.07
N THR A 332 -15.51 -11.44 -0.91
CA THR A 332 -15.87 -10.09 -0.48
C THR A 332 -17.38 -9.99 -0.47
N ILE A 333 -17.99 -9.74 0.69
CA ILE A 333 -19.43 -9.69 0.82
C ILE A 333 -19.97 -8.43 0.10
N ALA A 334 -20.84 -8.66 -0.87
CA ALA A 334 -21.49 -7.64 -1.68
C ALA A 334 -22.92 -7.37 -1.22
N ASP A 335 -23.64 -8.39 -0.72
CA ASP A 335 -24.94 -8.22 -0.07
C ASP A 335 -25.21 -9.28 1.02
N VAL A 336 -26.29 -9.12 1.77
CA VAL A 336 -26.92 -10.13 2.63
C VAL A 336 -28.34 -10.37 2.14
N GLU A 337 -28.66 -11.61 1.81
CA GLU A 337 -30.00 -12.05 1.45
C GLU A 337 -30.69 -12.64 2.68
N PHE A 338 -31.83 -12.07 3.07
CA PHE A 338 -32.58 -12.46 4.26
C PHE A 338 -33.73 -13.41 3.96
N ASN A 339 -34.15 -13.53 2.70
CA ASN A 339 -35.27 -14.38 2.26
C ASN A 339 -34.79 -15.75 1.75
N THR A 340 -33.49 -15.92 1.49
CA THR A 340 -32.84 -17.20 1.17
C THR A 340 -32.13 -17.72 2.42
N SER A 341 -32.25 -19.02 2.67
CA SER A 341 -31.68 -19.74 3.82
C SER A 341 -30.93 -21.01 3.37
N PRO A 342 -30.20 -21.70 4.26
CA PRO A 342 -29.65 -23.03 3.97
C PRO A 342 -30.65 -24.09 3.48
N GLU A 343 -31.93 -23.99 3.85
CA GLU A 343 -33.01 -24.86 3.36
C GLU A 343 -33.36 -24.58 1.88
N SER A 344 -33.03 -23.40 1.37
CA SER A 344 -33.33 -23.01 -0.01
C SER A 344 -32.53 -23.84 -1.02
N ALA A 345 -33.17 -24.16 -2.15
CA ALA A 345 -32.56 -24.91 -3.25
C ALA A 345 -31.94 -24.00 -4.32
N PHE A 346 -30.80 -24.44 -4.86
CA PHE A 346 -30.13 -23.82 -5.99
C PHE A 346 -29.76 -24.87 -7.06
N ASP A 347 -29.45 -24.42 -8.26
CA ASP A 347 -28.95 -25.29 -9.32
C ASP A 347 -27.46 -25.57 -9.12
N ALA A 348 -27.13 -26.84 -8.89
CA ALA A 348 -25.77 -27.36 -8.85
C ALA A 348 -25.53 -28.26 -10.07
N ALA A 349 -25.14 -27.65 -11.19
CA ALA A 349 -24.78 -28.32 -12.45
C ALA A 349 -25.93 -29.20 -13.02
N GLY A 350 -27.12 -28.61 -13.13
CA GLY A 350 -28.34 -29.26 -13.65
C GLY A 350 -29.14 -30.02 -12.59
N THR A 351 -28.60 -30.18 -11.37
CA THR A 351 -29.30 -30.84 -10.26
C THR A 351 -29.73 -29.81 -9.22
N ARG A 352 -31.03 -29.74 -8.92
CA ARG A 352 -31.58 -28.82 -7.92
C ARG A 352 -31.40 -29.39 -6.51
N VAL A 353 -30.52 -28.80 -5.72
CA VAL A 353 -30.16 -29.27 -4.36
C VAL A 353 -30.27 -28.13 -3.35
N THR A 354 -30.58 -28.44 -2.09
CA THR A 354 -30.51 -27.46 -1.00
C THR A 354 -29.07 -27.13 -0.65
N PHE A 355 -28.82 -25.92 -0.10
CA PHE A 355 -27.48 -25.62 0.40
C PHE A 355 -27.06 -26.60 1.50
N MET A 356 -27.98 -26.97 2.42
CA MET A 356 -27.72 -27.99 3.44
C MET A 356 -27.24 -29.32 2.83
N GLN A 357 -27.97 -29.85 1.85
CA GLN A 357 -27.61 -31.11 1.19
C GLN A 357 -26.26 -30.99 0.47
N TYR A 358 -26.04 -29.92 -0.28
CA TYR A 358 -24.77 -29.65 -0.96
C TYR A 358 -23.57 -29.58 0.00
N TYR A 359 -23.70 -28.92 1.16
CA TYR A 359 -22.62 -28.86 2.14
C TYR A 359 -22.39 -30.20 2.86
N LYS A 360 -23.46 -31.00 3.04
CA LYS A 360 -23.37 -32.35 3.58
C LYS A 360 -22.67 -33.30 2.62
N ASP A 361 -23.09 -33.37 1.37
CA ASP A 361 -22.53 -34.33 0.40
C ASP A 361 -21.10 -33.97 -0.01
N ARG A 362 -20.81 -32.68 -0.23
CA ARG A 362 -19.53 -32.24 -0.80
C ARG A 362 -18.42 -32.03 0.22
N TYR A 363 -18.77 -31.76 1.47
CA TYR A 363 -17.80 -31.41 2.53
C TYR A 363 -18.04 -32.17 3.84
N ASN A 364 -19.07 -33.01 3.95
CA ASN A 364 -19.52 -33.67 5.19
C ASN A 364 -19.80 -32.67 6.33
N ILE A 365 -20.36 -31.51 6.01
CA ILE A 365 -20.69 -30.46 6.97
C ILE A 365 -22.19 -30.41 7.20
N THR A 366 -22.63 -30.62 8.44
CA THR A 366 -24.01 -30.38 8.88
C THR A 366 -24.16 -28.92 9.34
N ILE A 367 -25.06 -28.16 8.72
CA ILE A 367 -25.40 -26.78 9.11
C ILE A 367 -26.37 -26.84 10.31
N ARG A 368 -26.16 -26.00 11.34
CA ARG A 368 -26.92 -26.06 12.59
C ARG A 368 -28.14 -25.14 12.65
N ASP A 369 -28.10 -23.99 11.97
CA ASP A 369 -29.25 -23.08 11.85
C ASP A 369 -29.77 -23.10 10.39
N PRO A 370 -30.87 -23.83 10.10
CA PRO A 370 -31.43 -23.93 8.74
C PRO A 370 -32.01 -22.61 8.21
N ARG A 371 -32.31 -21.65 9.10
CA ARG A 371 -33.02 -20.39 8.79
C ARG A 371 -32.13 -19.15 8.88
N GLN A 372 -30.83 -19.30 9.09
CA GLN A 372 -29.88 -18.19 9.01
C GLN A 372 -29.91 -17.55 7.60
N PRO A 373 -29.71 -16.22 7.48
CA PRO A 373 -29.65 -15.55 6.18
C PRO A 373 -28.42 -15.98 5.37
N MET A 374 -28.43 -15.75 4.06
CA MET A 374 -27.29 -16.06 3.19
C MET A 374 -26.46 -14.82 2.87
N LEU A 375 -25.13 -14.97 2.82
CA LEU A 375 -24.23 -13.90 2.39
C LEU A 375 -23.98 -14.00 0.88
N VAL A 376 -24.04 -12.87 0.18
CA VAL A 376 -23.85 -12.81 -1.27
C VAL A 376 -22.48 -12.21 -1.60
N SER A 377 -21.67 -12.94 -2.36
CA SER A 377 -20.44 -12.44 -2.98
C SER A 377 -20.61 -12.43 -4.49
N ARG A 378 -20.23 -11.34 -5.17
CA ARG A 378 -20.15 -11.34 -6.64
C ARG A 378 -18.89 -12.07 -7.11
N ALA A 379 -19.01 -12.85 -8.17
CA ALA A 379 -17.88 -13.44 -8.87
C ALA A 379 -17.06 -12.35 -9.57
N LYS A 380 -15.75 -12.58 -9.77
CA LYS A 380 -14.90 -11.62 -10.50
C LYS A 380 -15.15 -11.75 -12.00
N GLN A 381 -14.90 -10.69 -12.78
CA GLN A 381 -15.04 -10.73 -14.24
C GLN A 381 -14.34 -11.94 -14.90
N ARG A 382 -13.17 -12.34 -14.38
CA ARG A 382 -12.44 -13.55 -14.82
C ARG A 382 -13.19 -14.85 -14.54
N ASP A 383 -13.86 -14.93 -13.40
CA ASP A 383 -14.65 -16.10 -12.97
C ASP A 383 -15.98 -16.19 -13.75
N ILE A 384 -16.61 -15.06 -14.06
CA ILE A 384 -17.79 -14.97 -14.93
C ILE A 384 -17.43 -15.41 -16.36
N ARG A 385 -16.34 -14.87 -16.94
CA ARG A 385 -15.76 -15.35 -18.21
C ARG A 385 -15.32 -16.81 -18.17
N ALA A 386 -15.24 -17.43 -16.99
CA ALA A 386 -14.92 -18.84 -16.82
C ALA A 386 -16.15 -19.75 -16.69
N GLY A 387 -17.37 -19.21 -16.83
CA GLY A 387 -18.64 -19.95 -16.78
C GLY A 387 -19.23 -20.10 -15.36
N LYS A 388 -18.73 -19.36 -14.37
CA LYS A 388 -19.32 -19.39 -13.01
C LYS A 388 -20.47 -18.38 -12.91
N SER A 389 -21.49 -18.75 -12.15
CA SER A 389 -22.58 -17.85 -11.74
C SER A 389 -22.05 -16.51 -11.21
N GLU A 390 -22.73 -15.43 -11.57
CA GLU A 390 -22.39 -14.08 -11.14
C GLU A 390 -22.48 -13.92 -9.61
N LEU A 391 -23.40 -14.63 -8.97
CA LEU A 391 -23.67 -14.58 -7.53
C LEU A 391 -23.28 -15.88 -6.85
N ILE A 392 -22.54 -15.74 -5.74
CA ILE A 392 -22.08 -16.84 -4.88
C ILE A 392 -22.72 -16.65 -3.51
N TYR A 393 -23.59 -17.58 -3.12
CA TYR A 393 -24.22 -17.62 -1.80
C TYR A 393 -23.33 -18.40 -0.81
N LEU A 394 -23.16 -17.85 0.39
CA LEU A 394 -22.32 -18.38 1.45
C LEU A 394 -23.11 -18.43 2.78
N VAL A 395 -22.99 -19.55 3.48
CA VAL A 395 -23.65 -19.75 4.78
C VAL A 395 -22.84 -19.02 5.88
N PRO A 396 -23.41 -18.06 6.64
CA PRO A 396 -22.70 -17.29 7.67
C PRO A 396 -21.97 -18.14 8.71
N GLU A 397 -22.53 -19.32 9.04
CA GLU A 397 -21.94 -20.27 10.00
C GLU A 397 -20.59 -20.84 9.53
N LEU A 398 -20.42 -20.99 8.20
CA LEU A 398 -19.28 -21.66 7.58
C LEU A 398 -18.21 -20.67 7.10
N VAL A 399 -18.34 -19.38 7.43
CA VAL A 399 -17.38 -18.33 7.07
C VAL A 399 -16.97 -17.50 8.28
N ARG A 400 -15.69 -17.11 8.33
CA ARG A 400 -15.11 -16.24 9.35
C ARG A 400 -14.64 -14.92 8.74
N ALA A 401 -14.88 -13.81 9.41
CA ALA A 401 -14.40 -12.50 8.95
C ALA A 401 -12.87 -12.41 9.08
N THR A 402 -12.21 -11.79 8.09
CA THR A 402 -10.74 -11.64 8.09
C THR A 402 -10.31 -10.18 8.17
N GLY A 403 -9.07 -9.96 8.59
CA GLY A 403 -8.51 -8.63 8.77
C GLY A 403 -9.15 -7.82 9.91
N ILE A 404 -8.76 -6.56 9.99
CA ILE A 404 -9.07 -5.63 11.08
C ILE A 404 -10.09 -4.60 10.56
N THR A 405 -11.24 -4.43 11.25
CA THR A 405 -12.22 -3.36 10.92
C THR A 405 -11.66 -1.98 11.24
N ASP A 406 -12.26 -0.92 10.71
CA ASP A 406 -11.85 0.46 11.06
C ASP A 406 -12.10 0.81 12.53
N GLU A 407 -13.06 0.15 13.19
CA GLU A 407 -13.26 0.24 14.64
C GLU A 407 -12.12 -0.44 15.42
N MET A 408 -11.77 -1.67 15.04
CA MET A 408 -10.62 -2.38 15.60
C MET A 408 -9.30 -1.62 15.36
N ARG A 409 -9.14 -0.92 14.23
CA ARG A 409 -7.99 -0.03 13.96
C ARG A 409 -7.95 1.20 14.86
N LYS A 410 -9.11 1.70 15.32
CA LYS A 410 -9.20 2.81 16.28
C LYS A 410 -8.86 2.36 17.71
N ASN A 411 -9.04 1.08 18.04
CA ASN A 411 -8.64 0.51 19.32
C ASN A 411 -7.10 0.42 19.43
N PHE A 412 -6.51 1.38 20.15
CA PHE A 412 -5.06 1.50 20.32
C PHE A 412 -4.44 0.29 21.05
N ASN A 413 -5.14 -0.28 22.03
CA ASN A 413 -4.62 -1.39 22.82
C ASN A 413 -4.52 -2.66 21.97
N LEU A 414 -5.57 -2.95 21.17
CA LEU A 414 -5.54 -4.00 20.16
C LEU A 414 -4.41 -3.80 19.14
N MET A 415 -4.31 -2.61 18.56
CA MET A 415 -3.26 -2.34 17.57
C MET A 415 -1.84 -2.42 18.16
N ARG A 416 -1.68 -2.17 19.46
CA ARG A 416 -0.43 -2.40 20.19
C ARG A 416 -0.15 -3.90 20.36
N THR A 417 -1.09 -4.68 20.90
CA THR A 417 -0.93 -6.13 21.07
C THR A 417 -0.65 -6.85 19.75
N LEU A 418 -1.30 -6.43 18.65
CA LEU A 418 -0.99 -6.93 17.31
C LEU A 418 0.41 -6.50 16.83
N ALA A 419 0.85 -5.27 17.14
CA ALA A 419 2.18 -4.80 16.79
C ALA A 419 3.28 -5.61 17.50
N ASP A 420 3.09 -5.96 18.77
CA ASP A 420 4.07 -6.72 19.56
C ASP A 420 4.34 -8.13 18.95
N HIS A 421 3.35 -8.72 18.28
CA HIS A 421 3.49 -10.01 17.58
C HIS A 421 3.96 -9.88 16.13
N THR A 422 3.61 -8.80 15.43
CA THR A 422 3.89 -8.63 13.99
C THR A 422 5.19 -7.86 13.70
N ARG A 423 5.64 -6.99 14.61
CA ARG A 423 6.88 -6.20 14.49
C ARG A 423 8.09 -6.97 15.04
N LEU A 424 8.41 -8.08 14.40
CA LEU A 424 9.57 -8.90 14.75
C LEU A 424 10.86 -8.08 14.69
N THR A 425 11.68 -8.18 15.73
CA THR A 425 13.05 -7.69 15.75
C THR A 425 13.94 -8.52 14.81
N PRO A 426 15.08 -7.99 14.32
CA PRO A 426 15.92 -8.66 13.32
C PRO A 426 16.40 -10.05 13.73
N ASP A 427 16.89 -10.20 14.97
CA ASP A 427 17.25 -11.48 15.62
C ASP A 427 16.13 -12.53 15.54
N LYS A 428 14.91 -12.17 15.98
CA LYS A 428 13.73 -13.06 15.96
C LYS A 428 13.27 -13.37 14.54
N ARG A 429 13.53 -12.48 13.58
CA ARG A 429 13.24 -12.74 12.16
C ARG A 429 14.22 -13.76 11.59
N ILE A 430 15.52 -13.60 11.84
CA ILE A 430 16.56 -14.55 11.43
C ILE A 430 16.25 -15.95 11.97
N GLN A 431 16.04 -16.09 13.29
CA GLN A 431 15.71 -17.37 13.93
C GLN A 431 14.49 -18.07 13.30
N ARG A 432 13.43 -17.30 13.01
CA ARG A 432 12.21 -17.85 12.37
C ARG A 432 12.43 -18.24 10.91
N LEU A 433 13.32 -17.58 10.17
CA LEU A 433 13.68 -17.95 8.81
C LEU A 433 14.54 -19.22 8.79
N GLU A 434 15.52 -19.31 9.68
CA GLU A 434 16.37 -20.50 9.85
C GLU A 434 15.54 -21.72 10.28
N HIS A 435 14.63 -21.56 11.27
CA HIS A 435 13.68 -22.60 11.67
C HIS A 435 12.70 -23.01 10.55
N PHE A 436 12.25 -22.04 9.73
CA PHE A 436 11.43 -22.33 8.56
C PHE A 436 12.18 -23.22 7.55
N ASN A 437 13.42 -22.87 7.23
CA ASN A 437 14.27 -23.65 6.33
C ASN A 437 14.56 -25.05 6.90
N LEU A 438 14.89 -25.14 8.20
CA LEU A 438 15.13 -26.41 8.89
C LEU A 438 13.92 -27.36 8.77
N ARG A 439 12.71 -26.87 9.07
CA ARG A 439 11.47 -27.65 8.95
C ARG A 439 11.18 -28.07 7.50
N LEU A 440 11.53 -27.22 6.53
CA LEU A 440 11.37 -27.51 5.10
C LEU A 440 12.34 -28.58 4.61
N GLN A 441 13.56 -28.66 5.16
CA GLN A 441 14.53 -29.72 4.85
C GLN A 441 14.24 -31.02 5.61
N GLN A 442 13.72 -30.94 6.84
CA GLN A 442 13.40 -32.11 7.68
C GLN A 442 12.08 -32.81 7.32
N SER A 443 11.14 -32.14 6.65
CA SER A 443 9.90 -32.79 6.22
C SER A 443 10.19 -33.79 5.10
N LYS A 444 9.83 -35.06 5.31
CA LYS A 444 10.00 -36.15 4.33
C LYS A 444 9.37 -35.79 2.97
N GLU A 445 8.13 -35.34 2.97
CA GLU A 445 7.39 -34.95 1.75
C GLU A 445 8.10 -33.81 0.98
N SER A 446 8.68 -32.85 1.70
CA SER A 446 9.43 -31.74 1.11
C SER A 446 10.80 -32.19 0.57
N SER A 447 11.51 -33.02 1.35
CA SER A 447 12.83 -33.57 1.01
C SER A 447 12.79 -34.47 -0.22
N GLU A 448 11.78 -35.36 -0.32
CA GLU A 448 11.55 -36.20 -1.51
C GLU A 448 11.39 -35.36 -2.80
N ILE A 449 10.74 -34.20 -2.71
CA ILE A 449 10.59 -33.28 -3.84
C ILE A 449 11.94 -32.64 -4.20
N PHE A 450 12.67 -32.11 -3.21
CA PHE A 450 13.98 -31.49 -3.45
C PHE A 450 15.00 -32.49 -4.04
N GLN A 451 15.05 -33.71 -3.50
CA GLN A 451 15.85 -34.81 -4.03
C GLN A 451 15.43 -35.20 -5.45
N PHE A 452 14.12 -35.38 -5.69
CA PHE A 452 13.64 -35.73 -7.04
C PHE A 452 13.99 -34.67 -8.08
N TRP A 453 14.09 -33.38 -7.72
CA TRP A 453 14.48 -32.31 -8.63
C TRP A 453 15.99 -31.99 -8.63
N LYS A 454 16.80 -32.63 -7.76
CA LYS A 454 18.21 -32.27 -7.41
C LYS A 454 18.41 -30.76 -7.22
N THR A 455 17.47 -30.17 -6.48
CA THR A 455 17.52 -28.79 -6.01
C THR A 455 17.69 -28.81 -4.51
N GLU A 456 18.78 -28.26 -3.99
CA GLU A 456 19.03 -28.14 -2.55
C GLU A 456 18.95 -26.67 -2.11
N LEU A 457 18.59 -26.44 -0.86
CA LEU A 457 18.49 -25.11 -0.28
C LEU A 457 19.58 -24.96 0.78
N ASP A 458 20.47 -23.98 0.64
CA ASP A 458 21.50 -23.71 1.65
C ASP A 458 20.81 -23.47 3.01
N ARG A 459 21.37 -24.06 4.07
CA ARG A 459 20.88 -23.91 5.44
C ARG A 459 21.09 -22.49 5.95
N ARG A 460 22.15 -21.82 5.50
CA ARG A 460 22.51 -20.47 5.92
C ARG A 460 21.80 -19.42 5.08
N LEU A 461 21.48 -18.30 5.73
CA LEU A 461 21.06 -17.09 5.05
C LEU A 461 22.22 -16.52 4.24
N VAL A 462 21.92 -16.01 3.04
CA VAL A 462 22.90 -15.38 2.16
C VAL A 462 23.45 -14.13 2.81
N GLU A 463 24.78 -14.04 2.86
CA GLU A 463 25.52 -12.85 3.25
C GLU A 463 25.91 -12.05 2.01
N VAL A 464 25.81 -10.73 2.08
CA VAL A 464 26.09 -9.81 0.97
C VAL A 464 27.07 -8.72 1.39
N PRO A 465 28.01 -8.32 0.52
CA PRO A 465 28.77 -7.10 0.70
C PRO A 465 27.81 -5.90 0.59
N ALA A 466 28.04 -4.91 1.44
CA ALA A 466 27.25 -3.70 1.50
C ALA A 466 28.14 -2.54 1.95
N ARG A 467 27.61 -1.32 1.88
CA ARG A 467 28.35 -0.11 2.24
C ARG A 467 27.48 0.89 2.96
N VAL A 468 28.00 1.52 4.02
CA VAL A 468 27.29 2.55 4.79
C VAL A 468 27.82 3.92 4.39
N LEU A 469 26.94 4.76 3.84
CA LEU A 469 27.25 6.16 3.56
C LEU A 469 27.47 6.95 4.85
N ARG A 470 28.36 7.94 4.79
CA ARG A 470 28.58 8.86 5.92
C ARG A 470 27.31 9.68 6.21
N PRO A 471 27.00 9.98 7.48
CA PRO A 471 25.90 10.89 7.83
C PRO A 471 26.05 12.26 7.16
N GLU A 472 24.95 12.79 6.65
CA GLU A 472 24.92 14.07 5.94
C GLU A 472 24.96 15.29 6.89
N GLU A 473 25.45 16.42 6.38
CA GLU A 473 25.36 17.71 7.06
C GLU A 473 24.04 18.43 6.72
N ILE A 474 23.33 18.86 7.75
CA ILE A 474 22.05 19.58 7.68
C ILE A 474 22.30 21.05 7.97
N PHE A 475 21.98 21.92 7.01
CA PHE A 475 22.24 23.36 7.08
C PHE A 475 20.98 24.16 7.41
N PHE A 476 21.12 25.07 8.36
CA PHE A 476 20.06 25.91 8.91
C PHE A 476 20.22 27.40 8.61
N HIS A 477 21.31 27.81 7.94
CA HIS A 477 21.54 29.20 7.54
C HIS A 477 22.23 29.28 6.17
N PRO A 478 21.92 30.25 5.28
CA PRO A 478 22.46 30.30 3.92
C PRO A 478 23.94 30.67 3.80
N SER A 479 24.50 31.33 4.84
CA SER A 479 25.84 31.95 4.77
C SER A 479 26.72 31.78 6.01
N GLN A 480 26.24 31.14 7.09
CA GLN A 480 27.02 30.99 8.33
C GLN A 480 27.14 29.50 8.65
N GLU A 481 28.35 28.96 8.58
CA GLU A 481 28.59 27.51 8.68
C GLU A 481 28.40 26.92 10.08
N ASN A 482 28.39 27.76 11.12
CA ASN A 482 28.11 27.36 12.50
C ASN A 482 26.66 26.87 12.71
N TYR A 483 25.71 27.28 11.86
CA TYR A 483 24.34 26.73 11.86
C TYR A 483 24.23 25.50 10.96
N LYS A 484 25.04 24.48 11.24
CA LYS A 484 24.92 23.15 10.67
C LYS A 484 25.07 22.07 11.74
N VAL A 485 24.46 20.92 11.51
CA VAL A 485 24.62 19.72 12.35
C VAL A 485 24.81 18.49 11.48
N THR A 486 25.52 17.48 11.98
CA THR A 486 25.45 16.14 11.38
C THR A 486 24.08 15.51 11.66
N ALA A 487 23.56 14.74 10.71
CA ALA A 487 22.37 13.91 10.91
C ALA A 487 22.60 12.77 11.94
N GLY A 488 23.86 12.39 12.17
CA GLY A 488 24.26 11.27 13.04
C GLY A 488 23.79 9.89 12.56
N ASP A 489 24.21 8.84 13.27
CA ASP A 489 23.98 7.45 12.84
C ASP A 489 22.50 7.04 12.81
N VAL A 490 21.66 7.70 13.61
CA VAL A 490 20.20 7.48 13.62
C VAL A 490 19.44 8.34 12.62
N ALA A 491 20.12 9.28 11.96
CA ALA A 491 19.56 10.23 10.99
C ALA A 491 18.32 10.99 11.50
N ASP A 492 18.41 11.58 12.69
CA ASP A 492 17.37 12.40 13.35
C ASP A 492 18.00 13.68 13.93
N TRP A 493 17.55 14.84 13.46
CA TRP A 493 18.02 16.16 13.88
C TRP A 493 16.91 17.00 14.55
N GLN A 494 15.87 16.35 15.12
CA GLN A 494 14.74 17.08 15.72
C GLN A 494 15.17 18.06 16.82
N MET A 495 16.25 17.77 17.55
CA MET A 495 16.72 18.64 18.63
C MET A 495 17.49 19.88 18.13
N ALA A 496 17.99 19.89 16.89
CA ALA A 496 18.79 20.99 16.34
C ALA A 496 18.00 22.32 16.28
N PHE A 497 16.71 22.25 15.99
CA PHE A 497 15.76 23.38 15.95
C PHE A 497 15.60 24.14 17.27
N ARG A 498 16.14 23.65 18.39
CA ARG A 498 16.14 24.41 19.65
C ARG A 498 17.10 25.59 19.61
N ASN A 499 18.23 25.43 18.90
CA ASN A 499 19.36 26.34 18.92
C ASN A 499 19.70 26.91 17.52
N ASN A 500 19.05 26.41 16.47
CA ASN A 500 19.28 26.80 15.08
C ASN A 500 18.04 27.51 14.49
N PRO A 501 18.23 28.52 13.63
CA PRO A 501 17.14 29.11 12.86
C PRO A 501 16.57 28.11 11.83
N MET A 502 15.46 28.47 11.18
CA MET A 502 15.09 27.87 9.90
C MET A 502 15.85 28.56 8.75
N TYR A 503 16.24 27.77 7.74
CA TYR A 503 17.09 28.22 6.63
C TYR A 503 16.51 29.42 5.84
N ILE A 504 15.19 29.41 5.58
CA ILE A 504 14.40 30.57 5.13
C ILE A 504 13.09 30.57 5.93
N SER A 505 12.82 31.66 6.65
CA SER A 505 11.55 31.92 7.33
C SER A 505 10.75 32.98 6.58
N ILE A 506 9.46 32.72 6.33
CA ILE A 506 8.52 33.72 5.80
C ILE A 506 7.70 34.29 6.97
N PRO A 507 7.79 35.59 7.33
CA PRO A 507 7.05 36.16 8.44
C PRO A 507 5.53 35.93 8.34
N LEU A 508 4.94 35.49 9.45
CA LEU A 508 3.52 35.20 9.58
C LEU A 508 2.84 36.34 10.34
N VAL A 509 2.27 37.28 9.59
CA VAL A 509 1.74 38.57 10.07
C VAL A 509 0.21 38.61 10.00
N ASN A 510 -0.38 38.55 8.79
CA ASN A 510 -1.83 38.51 8.62
C ASN A 510 -2.33 37.06 8.61
N TRP A 511 -2.79 36.56 9.75
CA TRP A 511 -3.30 35.19 9.86
C TRP A 511 -4.38 35.06 10.94
N TYR A 512 -5.11 33.95 10.87
CA TYR A 512 -6.31 33.71 11.68
C TYR A 512 -6.27 32.34 12.34
N PHE A 513 -6.92 32.20 13.50
CA PHE A 513 -7.37 30.90 13.97
C PHE A 513 -8.89 30.84 14.19
N ILE A 514 -9.46 29.68 13.84
CA ILE A 514 -10.87 29.34 14.04
C ILE A 514 -10.93 28.30 15.17
N VAL A 515 -11.66 28.62 16.24
CA VAL A 515 -11.75 27.82 17.47
C VAL A 515 -13.21 27.62 17.92
N PRO A 516 -13.63 26.40 18.28
CA PRO A 516 -14.92 26.17 18.92
C PRO A 516 -15.00 26.83 20.30
N ALA A 517 -16.16 27.39 20.63
CA ALA A 517 -16.46 27.92 21.95
C ALA A 517 -16.18 26.88 23.06
N GLY A 518 -15.58 27.32 24.16
CA GLY A 518 -15.12 26.48 25.28
C GLY A 518 -13.73 25.85 25.08
N SER A 519 -13.12 25.99 23.90
CA SER A 519 -11.77 25.46 23.61
C SER A 519 -10.68 26.54 23.54
N GLU A 520 -11.01 27.81 23.80
CA GLU A 520 -10.06 28.92 23.54
C GLU A 520 -8.86 28.93 24.49
N LYS A 521 -9.03 28.50 25.75
CA LYS A 521 -7.91 28.33 26.69
C LYS A 521 -6.84 27.37 26.15
N LEU A 522 -7.27 26.24 25.57
CA LEU A 522 -6.36 25.27 24.95
C LEU A 522 -5.57 25.88 23.79
N MET A 523 -6.21 26.76 23.02
CA MET A 523 -5.56 27.47 21.93
C MET A 523 -4.57 28.53 22.44
N VAL A 524 -4.91 29.28 23.50
CA VAL A 524 -4.00 30.24 24.13
C VAL A 524 -2.75 29.54 24.71
N ASP A 525 -2.93 28.46 25.48
CA ASP A 525 -1.83 27.66 26.03
C ASP A 525 -0.91 27.13 24.92
N PHE A 526 -1.49 26.67 23.80
CA PHE A 526 -0.72 26.22 22.63
C PHE A 526 0.00 27.37 21.92
N MET A 527 -0.64 28.53 21.78
CA MET A 527 -0.06 29.71 21.12
C MET A 527 1.16 30.24 21.86
N GLN A 528 1.19 30.18 23.20
CA GLN A 528 2.38 30.50 23.98
C GLN A 528 3.56 29.58 23.62
N CYS A 529 3.33 28.25 23.57
CA CYS A 529 4.33 27.29 23.12
C CYS A 529 4.74 27.48 21.65
N LEU A 530 3.81 27.85 20.77
CA LEU A 530 4.08 28.09 19.36
C LEU A 530 5.00 29.29 19.17
N LYS A 531 4.70 30.43 19.82
CA LYS A 531 5.58 31.61 19.83
C LYS A 531 6.95 31.31 20.43
N GLN A 532 7.01 30.57 21.54
CA GLN A 532 8.29 30.19 22.15
C GLN A 532 9.14 29.32 21.21
N ALA A 533 8.54 28.33 20.54
CA ALA A 533 9.25 27.49 19.58
C ALA A 533 9.68 28.28 18.33
N ALA A 534 8.82 29.17 17.83
CA ALA A 534 9.10 30.00 16.67
C ALA A 534 10.26 30.99 16.93
N ARG A 535 10.32 31.61 18.11
CA ARG A 535 11.46 32.45 18.55
C ARG A 535 12.79 31.70 18.48
N GLY A 536 12.86 30.47 19.00
CA GLY A 536 14.07 29.64 18.95
C GLY A 536 14.54 29.35 17.51
N MET A 537 13.58 29.14 16.59
CA MET A 537 13.82 28.92 15.17
C MET A 537 13.94 30.20 14.33
N ARG A 538 13.98 31.39 14.96
CA ARG A 538 13.95 32.71 14.30
C ARG A 538 12.86 32.83 13.23
N PHE A 539 11.67 32.35 13.57
CA PHE A 539 10.46 32.48 12.77
C PHE A 539 9.54 33.52 13.43
N GLN A 540 9.33 34.64 12.75
CA GLN A 540 8.40 35.68 13.19
C GLN A 540 6.96 35.21 13.00
N ILE A 541 6.21 35.14 14.09
CA ILE A 541 4.77 34.86 14.14
C ILE A 541 4.12 35.93 15.01
N GLU A 542 3.34 36.80 14.38
CA GLU A 542 2.54 37.84 15.06
C GLU A 542 1.27 37.24 15.69
N ASP A 543 0.54 38.04 16.46
CA ASP A 543 -0.72 37.61 17.05
C ASP A 543 -1.81 37.37 15.99
N PRO A 544 -2.42 36.18 15.97
CA PRO A 544 -3.49 35.85 15.04
C PRO A 544 -4.81 36.53 15.39
N ASN A 545 -5.58 36.84 14.37
CA ASN A 545 -6.99 37.19 14.50
C ASN A 545 -7.80 35.95 14.96
N ARG A 546 -8.55 36.09 16.06
CA ARG A 546 -9.39 35.02 16.64
C ARG A 546 -10.79 35.02 16.03
N VAL A 547 -11.25 33.85 15.58
CA VAL A 547 -12.65 33.59 15.22
C VAL A 547 -13.20 32.47 16.10
N VAL A 548 -14.24 32.77 16.87
CA VAL A 548 -14.92 31.78 17.72
C VAL A 548 -16.14 31.26 16.97
N ILE A 549 -16.31 29.93 16.93
CA ILE A 549 -17.46 29.29 16.31
C ILE A 549 -18.34 28.61 17.37
N GLN A 550 -19.65 28.74 17.22
CA GLN A 550 -20.64 28.21 18.18
C GLN A 550 -20.58 26.69 18.29
N ASN A 551 -20.32 25.99 17.18
CA ASN A 551 -20.20 24.54 17.13
C ASN A 551 -19.15 24.09 16.11
N ASP A 552 -18.69 22.86 16.28
CA ASP A 552 -17.61 22.24 15.51
C ASP A 552 -18.17 21.45 14.29
N SER A 553 -19.21 21.95 13.62
CA SER A 553 -19.80 21.30 12.42
C SER A 553 -19.09 21.69 11.12
N PRO A 554 -19.07 20.83 10.08
CA PRO A 554 -18.41 21.15 8.81
C PRO A 554 -18.95 22.43 8.13
N ALA A 555 -20.25 22.71 8.24
CA ALA A 555 -20.88 23.88 7.64
C ALA A 555 -20.37 25.19 8.26
N VAL A 556 -20.34 25.27 9.59
CA VAL A 556 -19.88 26.47 10.32
C VAL A 556 -18.42 26.78 10.02
N TYR A 557 -17.53 25.78 9.85
CA TYR A 557 -16.17 26.05 9.36
C TYR A 557 -16.13 26.65 7.97
N VAL A 558 -16.95 26.14 7.04
CA VAL A 558 -16.97 26.64 5.65
C VAL A 558 -17.50 28.07 5.60
N GLU A 559 -18.49 28.40 6.42
CA GLU A 559 -19.01 29.76 6.60
C GLU A 559 -17.96 30.71 7.20
N SER A 560 -17.34 30.33 8.32
CA SER A 560 -16.26 31.13 8.92
C SER A 560 -15.06 31.30 7.98
N LEU A 561 -14.71 30.27 7.21
CA LEU A 561 -13.68 30.35 6.18
C LEU A 561 -14.07 31.27 5.01
N ASN A 562 -15.35 31.33 4.61
CA ASN A 562 -15.80 32.31 3.60
C ASN A 562 -15.53 33.74 4.08
N GLN A 563 -15.90 34.06 5.32
CA GLN A 563 -15.72 35.39 5.92
C GLN A 563 -14.23 35.73 6.11
N VAL A 564 -13.44 34.80 6.64
CA VAL A 564 -12.00 34.99 6.88
C VAL A 564 -11.20 35.15 5.58
N VAL A 565 -11.52 34.38 4.53
CA VAL A 565 -10.77 34.45 3.27
C VAL A 565 -11.02 35.77 2.51
N GLN A 566 -12.11 36.50 2.78
CA GLN A 566 -12.30 37.87 2.26
C GLN A 566 -11.33 38.90 2.85
N ARG A 567 -10.50 38.52 3.84
CA ARG A 567 -9.47 39.37 4.46
C ARG A 567 -8.04 39.02 4.04
N ASP A 568 -7.91 38.29 2.92
CA ASP A 568 -6.66 37.82 2.32
C ASP A 568 -5.58 37.34 3.31
N PRO A 569 -5.90 36.34 4.16
CA PRO A 569 -4.98 35.81 5.16
C PRO A 569 -3.85 34.99 4.52
N GLN A 570 -2.64 35.13 5.06
CA GLN A 570 -1.49 34.28 4.68
C GLN A 570 -1.75 32.81 5.03
N LEU A 571 -2.44 32.55 6.16
CA LEU A 571 -2.76 31.22 6.66
C LEU A 571 -3.98 31.25 7.60
N VAL A 572 -4.75 30.16 7.63
CA VAL A 572 -5.81 29.94 8.63
C VAL A 572 -5.57 28.63 9.40
N MET A 573 -5.61 28.70 10.73
CA MET A 573 -5.48 27.55 11.63
C MET A 573 -6.84 27.14 12.21
N CYS A 574 -7.27 25.88 12.04
CA CYS A 574 -8.56 25.40 12.54
C CYS A 574 -8.35 24.37 13.67
N LEU A 575 -8.95 24.61 14.85
CA LEU A 575 -8.92 23.67 15.97
C LEU A 575 -10.16 22.75 15.99
N VAL A 576 -10.00 21.47 15.65
CA VAL A 576 -11.12 20.51 15.61
C VAL A 576 -11.15 19.60 16.84
N SER A 577 -12.33 19.26 17.37
CA SER A 577 -12.43 18.41 18.58
C SER A 577 -11.92 16.98 18.39
N ASN A 578 -12.19 16.39 17.22
CA ASN A 578 -11.97 14.97 16.92
C ASN A 578 -11.47 14.75 15.47
N ASP A 579 -11.33 13.49 15.06
CA ASP A 579 -10.83 13.07 13.74
C ASP A 579 -11.94 12.71 12.73
N LYS A 580 -13.10 13.37 12.84
CA LYS A 580 -14.16 13.36 11.83
C LYS A 580 -13.61 13.84 10.47
N ALA A 581 -13.64 12.94 9.49
CA ALA A 581 -12.99 13.12 8.18
C ALA A 581 -13.73 14.07 7.24
N ASP A 582 -15.06 14.13 7.35
CA ASP A 582 -15.96 15.07 6.68
C ASP A 582 -15.61 16.53 7.01
N ARG A 583 -15.36 16.86 8.28
CA ARG A 583 -14.94 18.20 8.71
C ARG A 583 -13.58 18.58 8.12
N TYR A 584 -12.60 17.67 8.18
CA TYR A 584 -11.28 17.91 7.58
C TYR A 584 -11.37 18.11 6.07
N ALA A 585 -12.17 17.28 5.38
CA ALA A 585 -12.45 17.40 3.95
C ALA A 585 -13.12 18.72 3.59
N ALA A 586 -14.12 19.19 4.36
CA ALA A 586 -14.79 20.46 4.14
C ALA A 586 -13.82 21.65 4.25
N ILE A 587 -13.03 21.72 5.34
CA ILE A 587 -11.99 22.74 5.54
C ILE A 587 -10.98 22.73 4.38
N LYS A 588 -10.52 21.55 3.96
CA LYS A 588 -9.51 21.42 2.91
C LYS A 588 -10.06 21.71 1.51
N LYS A 589 -11.26 21.24 1.16
CA LYS A 589 -11.91 21.58 -0.11
C LYS A 589 -12.09 23.10 -0.23
N LYS A 590 -12.57 23.74 0.83
CA LYS A 590 -12.79 25.18 0.86
C LYS A 590 -11.51 26.01 0.68
N SER A 591 -10.42 25.58 1.33
CA SER A 591 -9.16 26.33 1.35
C SER A 591 -8.17 25.99 0.24
N CYS A 592 -8.29 24.81 -0.38
CA CYS A 592 -7.36 24.31 -1.38
C CYS A 592 -7.95 24.24 -2.80
N VAL A 593 -9.27 24.38 -2.98
CA VAL A 593 -9.89 24.36 -4.32
C VAL A 593 -10.72 25.62 -4.57
N ASP A 594 -11.77 25.85 -3.79
CA ASP A 594 -12.65 27.03 -3.95
C ASP A 594 -11.86 28.35 -3.76
N ARG A 595 -10.79 28.29 -2.96
CA ARG A 595 -9.86 29.37 -2.63
C ARG A 595 -8.43 28.79 -2.60
N ALA A 596 -7.43 29.67 -2.54
CA ALA A 596 -6.01 29.32 -2.55
C ALA A 596 -5.30 29.78 -1.26
N VAL A 597 -5.79 29.34 -0.09
CA VAL A 597 -5.31 29.80 1.22
C VAL A 597 -4.70 28.63 1.99
N ALA A 598 -3.50 28.85 2.53
CA ALA A 598 -2.81 27.84 3.32
C ALA A 598 -3.61 27.53 4.61
N THR A 599 -3.79 26.24 4.92
CA THR A 599 -4.51 25.83 6.14
C THR A 599 -3.77 24.81 7.00
N GLN A 600 -3.83 25.05 8.31
CA GLN A 600 -3.34 24.15 9.34
C GLN A 600 -4.49 23.63 10.19
N VAL A 601 -4.69 22.31 10.25
CA VAL A 601 -5.73 21.71 11.09
C VAL A 601 -5.08 21.03 12.29
N ILE A 602 -5.52 21.38 13.49
CA ILE A 602 -5.02 20.84 14.76
C ILE A 602 -6.18 20.16 15.48
N LYS A 603 -5.94 18.99 16.08
CA LYS A 603 -6.94 18.30 16.91
C LYS A 603 -6.78 18.74 18.37
N ALA A 604 -7.87 19.04 19.07
CA ALA A 604 -7.87 19.42 20.49
C ALA A 604 -7.00 18.48 21.34
N ARG A 605 -7.21 17.16 21.22
CA ARG A 605 -6.41 16.11 21.91
C ARG A 605 -4.90 16.13 21.65
N THR A 606 -4.42 16.87 20.63
CA THR A 606 -2.99 17.02 20.32
C THR A 606 -2.36 18.18 21.08
N ILE A 607 -3.17 19.18 21.45
CA ILE A 607 -2.75 20.38 22.20
C ILE A 607 -3.28 20.42 23.65
N THR A 608 -4.01 19.40 24.10
CA THR A 608 -4.35 19.24 25.52
C THR A 608 -3.08 19.00 26.36
N PRO A 609 -2.78 19.85 27.37
CA PRO A 609 -1.65 19.65 28.27
C PRO A 609 -1.73 18.31 29.01
N LYS A 610 -0.62 17.55 29.04
CA LYS A 610 -0.58 16.26 29.75
C LYS A 610 -0.31 16.49 31.23
N GLY A 611 -1.24 16.08 32.09
CA GLY A 611 -1.16 16.33 33.54
C GLY A 611 -1.10 17.82 33.88
N GLY A 612 -1.82 18.66 33.13
CA GLY A 612 -1.80 20.12 33.27
C GLY A 612 -0.53 20.82 32.76
N ASN A 613 0.56 20.09 32.46
CA ASN A 613 1.83 20.69 32.10
C ASN A 613 1.89 21.15 30.63
N VAL A 614 1.72 22.47 30.42
CA VAL A 614 1.76 23.15 29.11
C VAL A 614 3.10 22.93 28.38
N ARG A 615 4.24 22.80 29.08
CA ARG A 615 5.55 22.54 28.43
C ARG A 615 5.58 21.23 27.63
N THR A 616 4.68 20.28 27.92
CA THR A 616 4.54 19.05 27.14
C THR A 616 4.09 19.28 25.68
N LEU A 617 3.55 20.46 25.38
CA LEU A 617 3.15 20.88 24.04
C LEU A 617 4.31 21.37 23.16
N MET A 618 5.45 21.75 23.74
CA MET A 618 6.59 22.33 22.98
C MET A 618 7.02 21.47 21.79
N SER A 619 7.08 20.14 21.96
CA SER A 619 7.44 19.22 20.86
C SER A 619 6.41 19.17 19.71
N VAL A 620 5.14 19.47 19.99
CA VAL A 620 4.08 19.63 18.97
C VAL A 620 4.20 21.01 18.33
N ALA A 621 4.35 22.05 19.15
CA ALA A 621 4.49 23.43 18.73
C ALA A 621 5.66 23.65 17.76
N THR A 622 6.85 23.09 18.04
CA THR A 622 8.00 23.11 17.12
C THR A 622 7.65 22.51 15.76
N LYS A 623 6.99 21.34 15.73
CA LYS A 623 6.63 20.67 14.46
C LYS A 623 5.55 21.43 13.70
N VAL A 624 4.59 22.04 14.40
CA VAL A 624 3.59 22.91 13.78
C VAL A 624 4.26 24.17 13.20
N ALA A 625 5.15 24.84 13.90
CA ALA A 625 5.85 26.03 13.39
C ALA A 625 6.70 25.72 12.14
N ILE A 626 7.41 24.58 12.09
CA ILE A 626 8.10 24.09 10.88
C ILE A 626 7.11 23.91 9.71
N GLN A 627 5.96 23.28 9.97
CA GLN A 627 4.92 23.03 8.98
C GLN A 627 4.22 24.31 8.49
N LEU A 628 4.02 25.30 9.36
CA LEU A 628 3.50 26.62 9.01
C LEU A 628 4.44 27.34 8.04
N ASN A 629 5.74 27.40 8.36
CA ASN A 629 6.73 28.04 7.50
C ASN A 629 6.78 27.39 6.09
N CYS A 630 6.78 26.05 6.02
CA CYS A 630 6.69 25.33 4.73
C CYS A 630 5.45 25.68 3.91
N LYS A 631 4.31 25.88 4.56
CA LYS A 631 3.03 26.22 3.90
C LYS A 631 3.00 27.65 3.36
N LEU A 632 3.79 28.55 3.96
CA LEU A 632 4.00 29.91 3.47
C LEU A 632 5.01 29.96 2.30
N GLY A 633 5.86 28.93 2.14
CA GLY A 633 6.91 28.85 1.13
C GLY A 633 8.33 28.92 1.68
N GLY A 634 8.49 28.98 3.01
CA GLY A 634 9.79 28.93 3.66
C GLY A 634 10.42 27.54 3.66
N ILE A 635 11.71 27.50 3.99
CA ILE A 635 12.56 26.30 3.90
C ILE A 635 13.20 26.07 5.26
N PRO A 636 12.83 25.00 5.99
CA PRO A 636 13.35 24.77 7.34
C PRO A 636 14.84 24.38 7.37
N TRP A 637 15.32 23.56 6.44
CA TRP A 637 16.73 23.19 6.28
C TRP A 637 17.07 22.83 4.83
N VAL A 638 18.37 22.75 4.52
CA VAL A 638 18.88 22.21 3.25
C VAL A 638 20.07 21.27 3.48
N LEU A 639 20.48 20.57 2.42
CA LEU A 639 21.75 19.85 2.32
C LEU A 639 22.60 20.50 1.23
N LYS A 640 23.93 20.31 1.27
CA LYS A 640 24.80 20.67 0.16
C LYS A 640 24.46 19.82 -1.07
N ASN A 641 23.81 20.45 -2.06
CA ASN A 641 23.48 19.82 -3.34
C ASN A 641 24.74 19.78 -4.24
N PRO A 642 25.23 18.59 -4.67
CA PRO A 642 26.38 18.49 -5.56
C PRO A 642 26.05 18.75 -7.04
N LEU A 643 24.77 18.84 -7.42
CA LEU A 643 24.33 19.01 -8.81
C LEU A 643 23.81 20.44 -9.06
N THR A 644 24.39 21.10 -10.06
CA THR A 644 23.90 22.37 -10.62
C THR A 644 22.87 22.12 -11.72
N SER A 645 21.88 23.02 -11.85
CA SER A 645 20.85 22.97 -12.90
C SER A 645 20.11 21.64 -12.98
N VAL A 646 19.42 21.27 -11.89
CA VAL A 646 18.71 19.99 -11.74
C VAL A 646 17.26 20.18 -11.31
N MET A 647 16.37 19.41 -11.93
CA MET A 647 14.97 19.24 -11.52
C MET A 647 14.76 17.80 -11.06
N VAL A 648 14.40 17.62 -9.79
CA VAL A 648 14.09 16.31 -9.20
C VAL A 648 12.58 16.19 -9.05
N ILE A 649 11.98 15.15 -9.62
CA ILE A 649 10.54 14.95 -9.68
C ILE A 649 10.17 13.69 -8.90
N GLY A 650 9.12 13.78 -8.09
CA GLY A 650 8.45 12.65 -7.46
C GLY A 650 7.04 12.50 -8.00
N PHE A 651 6.62 11.26 -8.20
CA PHE A 651 5.28 10.95 -8.70
C PHE A 651 4.67 9.76 -7.92
N ASP A 652 3.42 9.91 -7.49
CA ASP A 652 2.64 8.85 -6.82
C ASP A 652 1.15 8.95 -7.20
N VAL A 653 0.42 7.84 -7.03
CA VAL A 653 -1.00 7.72 -7.38
C VAL A 653 -1.83 7.29 -6.17
N CYS A 654 -2.97 7.95 -5.95
CA CYS A 654 -3.94 7.56 -4.94
C CYS A 654 -5.32 7.33 -5.57
N HIS A 655 -5.94 6.18 -5.33
CA HIS A 655 -7.34 5.93 -5.70
C HIS A 655 -8.27 6.86 -4.91
N ASP A 656 -9.36 7.29 -5.54
CA ASP A 656 -10.40 8.07 -4.88
C ASP A 656 -11.28 7.18 -3.98
N THR A 657 -11.73 7.71 -2.84
CA THR A 657 -12.61 6.95 -1.92
C THR A 657 -14.09 7.03 -2.22
N ARG A 658 -14.54 8.01 -3.01
CA ARG A 658 -15.95 8.13 -3.43
C ARG A 658 -16.17 7.36 -4.73
N ASP A 659 -15.26 7.51 -5.69
CA ASP A 659 -15.32 6.86 -7.00
C ASP A 659 -14.12 5.93 -7.23
N LYS A 660 -14.35 4.62 -7.09
CA LYS A 660 -13.30 3.60 -7.28
C LYS A 660 -12.81 3.45 -8.71
N SER A 661 -13.50 4.04 -9.70
CA SER A 661 -13.01 4.09 -11.09
C SER A 661 -11.97 5.19 -11.30
N LYS A 662 -11.88 6.14 -10.36
CA LYS A 662 -11.07 7.34 -10.46
C LYS A 662 -9.86 7.30 -9.53
N SER A 663 -8.75 7.84 -10.00
CA SER A 663 -7.50 7.95 -9.28
C SER A 663 -6.88 9.34 -9.50
N PHE A 664 -6.06 9.79 -8.57
CA PHE A 664 -5.35 11.06 -8.65
C PHE A 664 -3.85 10.80 -8.71
N GLY A 665 -3.22 11.19 -9.82
CA GLY A 665 -1.77 11.21 -9.96
C GLY A 665 -1.26 12.58 -9.54
N ALA A 666 -0.32 12.62 -8.60
CA ALA A 666 0.30 13.86 -8.16
C ALA A 666 1.78 13.87 -8.52
N MET A 667 2.24 15.01 -9.05
CA MET A 667 3.64 15.27 -9.33
C MET A 667 4.14 16.41 -8.44
N VAL A 668 5.31 16.24 -7.84
CA VAL A 668 6.02 17.29 -7.10
C VAL A 668 7.46 17.36 -7.61
N ALA A 669 7.89 18.56 -8.00
CA ALA A 669 9.25 18.83 -8.44
C ALA A 669 9.96 19.75 -7.44
N SER A 670 11.19 19.39 -7.06
CA SER A 670 12.15 20.31 -6.43
C SER A 670 13.20 20.73 -7.47
N MET A 671 13.51 22.02 -7.50
CA MET A 671 14.26 22.63 -8.60
C MET A 671 15.44 23.44 -8.08
N TYR A 672 16.61 23.26 -8.69
CA TYR A 672 17.84 23.97 -8.36
C TYR A 672 18.49 24.54 -9.64
N GLY A 673 18.30 25.84 -9.89
CA GLY A 673 19.03 26.55 -10.94
C GLY A 673 20.51 26.80 -10.61
N GLY A 674 21.24 27.40 -11.55
CA GLY A 674 22.62 27.83 -11.34
C GLY A 674 22.74 28.78 -10.13
N GLY A 675 23.71 28.55 -9.25
CA GLY A 675 23.95 29.34 -8.04
C GLY A 675 22.90 29.18 -6.91
N CYS A 676 21.79 28.47 -7.12
CA CYS A 676 20.72 28.38 -6.13
C CYS A 676 21.05 27.37 -5.01
N LYS A 677 21.26 27.86 -3.79
CA LYS A 677 21.59 27.04 -2.60
C LYS A 677 20.41 26.25 -2.01
N HIS A 678 19.18 26.51 -2.43
CA HIS A 678 17.97 25.90 -1.88
C HIS A 678 16.97 25.53 -2.99
N PRO A 679 16.06 24.57 -2.77
CA PRO A 679 15.06 24.22 -3.77
C PRO A 679 14.03 25.34 -3.97
N LYS A 680 13.53 25.48 -5.20
CA LYS A 680 12.17 25.95 -5.48
C LYS A 680 11.26 24.73 -5.67
N PHE A 681 9.96 24.88 -5.46
CA PHE A 681 8.99 23.78 -5.60
C PHE A 681 7.93 24.09 -6.65
N PHE A 682 7.47 23.03 -7.32
CA PHE A 682 6.29 23.01 -8.16
C PHE A 682 5.50 21.73 -7.87
N SER A 683 4.17 21.79 -7.89
CA SER A 683 3.33 20.65 -7.56
C SER A 683 2.00 20.70 -8.30
N THR A 684 1.54 19.57 -8.83
CA THR A 684 0.32 19.50 -9.66
C THR A 684 -0.36 18.15 -9.52
N VAL A 685 -1.67 18.08 -9.78
CA VAL A 685 -2.50 16.88 -9.60
C VAL A 685 -3.47 16.73 -10.76
N ASN A 686 -3.56 15.51 -11.31
CA ASN A 686 -4.51 15.17 -12.35
C ASN A 686 -5.38 13.96 -11.95
N PRO A 687 -6.72 14.06 -12.07
CA PRO A 687 -7.56 12.88 -12.06
C PRO A 687 -7.31 12.05 -13.32
N HIS A 688 -7.40 10.73 -13.20
CA HIS A 688 -7.38 9.76 -14.30
C HIS A 688 -8.22 8.54 -13.95
N THR A 689 -8.64 7.82 -14.99
CA THR A 689 -9.39 6.56 -14.97
C THR A 689 -8.59 5.43 -15.62
N SER A 690 -7.69 5.76 -16.55
CA SER A 690 -6.82 4.80 -17.25
C SER A 690 -5.32 5.06 -17.03
N GLY A 691 -4.47 4.07 -17.36
CA GLY A 691 -3.02 4.23 -17.34
C GLY A 691 -2.48 5.11 -18.48
N GLU A 692 -3.24 5.25 -19.57
CA GLU A 692 -2.86 6.04 -20.73
C GLU A 692 -3.04 7.53 -20.46
N GLU A 693 -4.18 7.90 -19.86
CA GLU A 693 -4.41 9.23 -19.29
C GLU A 693 -3.30 9.59 -18.31
N LEU A 694 -2.92 8.66 -17.43
CA LEU A 694 -1.84 8.87 -16.46
C LEU A 694 -0.51 9.19 -17.13
N SER A 695 -0.13 8.43 -18.16
CA SER A 695 1.11 8.61 -18.93
C SER A 695 1.13 9.98 -19.63
N ASN A 696 0.03 10.34 -20.27
CA ASN A 696 -0.15 11.62 -20.95
C ASN A 696 -0.09 12.81 -19.97
N PHE A 697 -0.78 12.72 -18.82
CA PHE A 697 -0.74 13.76 -17.79
C PHE A 697 0.66 13.87 -17.15
N MET A 698 1.37 12.76 -16.95
CA MET A 698 2.74 12.79 -16.42
C MET A 698 3.67 13.59 -17.35
N ALA A 699 3.65 13.30 -18.66
CA ALA A 699 4.42 14.04 -19.66
C ALA A 699 4.05 15.53 -19.71
N GLN A 700 2.75 15.87 -19.74
CA GLN A 700 2.27 17.26 -19.69
C GLN A 700 2.72 18.00 -18.42
N ASN A 701 2.68 17.34 -17.26
CA ASN A 701 3.06 17.95 -15.99
C ASN A 701 4.56 18.24 -15.92
N VAL A 702 5.41 17.40 -16.51
CA VAL A 702 6.85 17.70 -16.66
C VAL A 702 7.05 18.99 -17.47
N ILE A 703 6.28 19.22 -18.54
CA ILE A 703 6.35 20.47 -19.31
C ILE A 703 5.89 21.69 -18.48
N LYS A 704 4.83 21.57 -17.68
CA LYS A 704 4.43 22.64 -16.74
C LYS A 704 5.55 22.95 -15.73
N ALA A 705 6.21 21.91 -15.20
CA ALA A 705 7.34 22.09 -14.30
C ALA A 705 8.54 22.74 -15.00
N LEU A 706 8.81 22.43 -16.27
CA LEU A 706 9.83 23.13 -17.07
C LEU A 706 9.50 24.61 -17.27
N HIS A 707 8.24 24.97 -17.54
CA HIS A 707 7.83 26.37 -17.60
C HIS A 707 8.00 27.08 -16.25
N SER A 708 7.62 26.42 -15.14
CA SER A 708 7.88 26.97 -13.80
C SER A 708 9.37 27.12 -13.50
N TYR A 709 10.21 26.15 -13.90
CA TYR A 709 11.66 26.22 -13.76
C TYR A 709 12.22 27.42 -14.56
N ARG A 710 11.82 27.56 -15.82
CA ARG A 710 12.24 28.64 -16.72
C ARG A 710 11.93 30.02 -16.14
N ASN A 711 10.77 30.15 -15.50
CA ASN A 711 10.33 31.39 -14.86
C ASN A 711 11.07 31.68 -13.53
N GLU A 712 11.43 30.65 -12.76
CA GLU A 712 12.20 30.81 -11.51
C GLU A 712 13.71 31.06 -11.75
N PHE A 713 14.25 30.61 -12.89
CA PHE A 713 15.70 30.64 -13.17
C PHE A 713 16.02 31.36 -14.49
N ALA A 714 15.54 32.59 -14.62
CA ALA A 714 15.95 33.58 -15.63
C ALA A 714 15.97 33.06 -17.08
N GLY A 715 14.94 32.34 -17.50
CA GLY A 715 14.80 31.87 -18.87
C GLY A 715 15.52 30.55 -19.20
N THR A 716 16.27 29.98 -18.25
CA THR A 716 17.06 28.73 -18.45
C THR A 716 16.24 27.45 -18.22
N LEU A 717 16.73 26.33 -18.74
CA LEU A 717 16.15 24.99 -18.53
C LEU A 717 17.10 24.11 -17.69
N PRO A 718 16.59 23.08 -16.98
CA PRO A 718 17.43 22.17 -16.20
C PRO A 718 18.28 21.30 -17.13
N GLN A 719 19.56 21.13 -16.79
CA GLN A 719 20.47 20.20 -17.49
C GLN A 719 20.18 18.73 -17.16
N ARG A 720 19.55 18.46 -16.01
CA ARG A 720 19.21 17.10 -15.56
C ARG A 720 17.80 17.06 -15.00
N ILE A 721 17.03 16.06 -15.42
CA ILE A 721 15.70 15.76 -14.92
C ILE A 721 15.74 14.36 -14.32
N ILE A 722 15.59 14.26 -12.99
CA ILE A 722 15.64 12.99 -12.25
C ILE A 722 14.24 12.69 -11.72
N VAL A 723 13.61 11.64 -12.24
CA VAL A 723 12.24 11.24 -11.88
C VAL A 723 12.28 10.02 -10.96
N TYR A 724 11.64 10.12 -9.80
CA TYR A 724 11.41 9.05 -8.85
C TYR A 724 9.92 8.67 -8.82
N ARG A 725 9.59 7.53 -9.41
CA ARG A 725 8.22 7.03 -9.62
C ARG A 725 7.87 5.97 -8.58
N ASP A 726 7.06 6.34 -7.59
CA ASP A 726 6.52 5.43 -6.58
C ASP A 726 5.25 4.73 -7.09
N GLY A 727 4.82 3.65 -6.43
CA GLY A 727 3.52 3.02 -6.67
C GLY A 727 3.40 2.09 -7.90
N VAL A 728 4.50 1.80 -8.60
CA VAL A 728 4.51 0.89 -9.77
C VAL A 728 4.73 -0.57 -9.33
N GLY A 729 3.83 -1.46 -9.73
CA GLY A 729 4.02 -2.90 -9.57
C GLY A 729 4.97 -3.46 -10.63
N GLU A 730 5.70 -4.53 -10.29
CA GLU A 730 6.66 -5.17 -11.22
C GLU A 730 6.04 -5.55 -12.57
N GLY A 731 4.84 -6.15 -12.56
CA GLY A 731 4.10 -6.49 -13.78
C GLY A 731 3.53 -5.30 -14.56
N GLN A 732 3.88 -4.05 -14.20
CA GLN A 732 3.56 -2.81 -14.92
C GLN A 732 4.82 -2.12 -15.44
N LEU A 733 6.03 -2.61 -15.16
CA LEU A 733 7.28 -1.97 -15.57
C LEU A 733 7.35 -1.77 -17.10
N GLN A 734 6.94 -2.78 -17.88
CA GLN A 734 6.93 -2.71 -19.34
C GLN A 734 6.04 -1.57 -19.85
N TYR A 735 4.86 -1.40 -19.24
CA TYR A 735 3.95 -0.31 -19.56
C TYR A 735 4.56 1.07 -19.24
N VAL A 736 5.17 1.22 -18.06
CA VAL A 736 5.86 2.45 -17.66
C VAL A 736 7.02 2.77 -18.62
N TYR A 737 7.80 1.76 -19.02
CA TYR A 737 8.90 1.93 -19.96
C TYR A 737 8.41 2.34 -21.36
N GLN A 738 7.42 1.64 -21.91
CA GLN A 738 6.92 1.88 -23.26
C GLN A 738 6.06 3.13 -23.39
N HIS A 739 5.30 3.53 -22.36
CA HIS A 739 4.35 4.65 -22.42
C HIS A 739 4.77 5.87 -21.58
N GLU A 740 4.99 5.73 -20.26
CA GLU A 740 5.32 6.88 -19.39
C GLU A 740 6.66 7.54 -19.80
N ILE A 741 7.71 6.73 -20.01
CA ILE A 741 9.05 7.25 -20.38
C ILE A 741 9.06 7.79 -21.82
N THR A 742 8.47 7.08 -22.78
CA THR A 742 8.44 7.49 -24.19
C THR A 742 7.70 8.80 -24.40
N ALA A 743 6.46 8.92 -23.89
CA ALA A 743 5.66 10.14 -24.02
C ALA A 743 6.33 11.34 -23.34
N MET A 744 7.00 11.11 -22.19
CA MET A 744 7.81 12.15 -21.56
C MET A 744 8.98 12.57 -22.45
N LYS A 745 9.70 11.62 -23.05
CA LYS A 745 10.84 11.90 -23.92
C LYS A 745 10.46 12.65 -25.19
N GLU A 746 9.35 12.31 -25.84
CA GLU A 746 8.83 13.06 -26.98
C GLU A 746 8.54 14.52 -26.62
N LYS A 747 7.84 14.76 -25.50
CA LYS A 747 7.54 16.12 -25.03
C LYS A 747 8.81 16.88 -24.63
N LEU A 748 9.79 16.22 -24.03
CA LEU A 748 11.10 16.81 -23.72
C LEU A 748 11.87 17.19 -24.98
N ASN A 749 11.92 16.32 -26.00
CA ASN A 749 12.60 16.63 -27.26
C ASN A 749 11.98 17.86 -27.95
N ILE A 750 10.65 18.02 -27.89
CA ILE A 750 9.95 19.21 -28.39
C ILE A 750 10.31 20.46 -27.55
N ALA A 751 10.30 20.35 -26.22
CA ALA A 751 10.59 21.47 -25.32
C ALA A 751 12.07 21.93 -25.36
N PHE A 752 12.97 21.03 -25.73
CA PHE A 752 14.40 21.27 -25.90
C PHE A 752 14.82 21.28 -27.39
N LYS A 753 13.89 21.55 -28.33
CA LYS A 753 14.17 21.53 -29.78
C LYS A 753 15.35 22.44 -30.19
N ASP A 754 15.52 23.57 -29.50
CA ASP A 754 16.58 24.56 -29.77
C ASP A 754 17.91 24.16 -29.10
N GLN A 755 17.92 23.10 -28.29
CA GLN A 755 19.08 22.51 -27.62
C GLN A 755 18.95 20.96 -27.53
N PRO A 756 18.99 20.21 -28.65
CA PRO A 756 18.54 18.80 -28.70
C PRO A 756 19.24 17.83 -27.73
N ASN A 757 20.47 18.16 -27.30
CA ASN A 757 21.29 17.33 -26.40
C ASN A 757 21.30 17.80 -24.93
N ALA A 758 20.52 18.81 -24.56
CA ALA A 758 20.50 19.36 -23.20
C ALA A 758 19.59 18.61 -22.22
N SER A 759 18.61 17.84 -22.71
CA SER A 759 17.60 17.17 -21.86
C SER A 759 18.03 15.76 -21.40
N ARG A 760 18.78 15.71 -20.29
CA ARG A 760 19.21 14.45 -19.65
C ARG A 760 18.14 13.92 -18.70
N LEU A 761 17.42 12.88 -19.10
CA LEU A 761 16.38 12.24 -18.30
C LEU A 761 16.94 11.00 -17.58
N THR A 762 16.73 10.93 -16.28
CA THR A 762 16.92 9.71 -15.47
C THR A 762 15.58 9.33 -14.85
N PHE A 763 15.14 8.10 -15.05
CA PHE A 763 13.85 7.61 -14.57
C PHE A 763 14.06 6.40 -13.67
N CYS A 764 13.75 6.55 -12.38
CA CYS A 764 13.92 5.54 -11.35
C CYS A 764 12.57 5.16 -10.75
N VAL A 765 12.22 3.87 -10.80
CA VAL A 765 11.07 3.32 -10.08
C VAL A 765 11.48 3.05 -8.63
N VAL A 766 10.67 3.53 -7.69
CA VAL A 766 10.89 3.41 -6.24
C VAL A 766 9.91 2.40 -5.65
N SER A 767 10.42 1.35 -5.03
CA SER A 767 9.64 0.25 -4.46
C SER A 767 9.89 0.09 -2.96
N LYS A 768 8.97 0.63 -2.16
CA LYS A 768 8.97 0.58 -0.68
C LYS A 768 8.24 -0.63 -0.07
N ARG A 769 7.55 -1.44 -0.89
CA ARG A 769 6.75 -2.61 -0.45
C ARG A 769 7.37 -3.91 -0.98
N ILE A 770 8.58 -4.22 -0.53
CA ILE A 770 9.36 -5.38 -0.97
C ILE A 770 9.50 -6.43 0.12
N ASN A 771 9.82 -7.67 -0.27
CA ASN A 771 10.03 -8.80 0.64
C ASN A 771 11.46 -8.84 1.21
N THR A 772 12.43 -8.26 0.51
CA THR A 772 13.84 -8.15 0.91
C THR A 772 14.01 -7.54 2.29
N ARG A 773 14.81 -8.18 3.15
CA ARG A 773 15.24 -7.70 4.47
C ARG A 773 16.76 -7.83 4.57
N LEU A 774 17.35 -6.90 5.32
CA LEU A 774 18.79 -6.79 5.54
C LEU A 774 19.04 -6.73 7.04
N PHE A 775 20.11 -7.39 7.50
CA PHE A 775 20.44 -7.54 8.91
C PHE A 775 21.95 -7.34 9.13
N GLN A 776 22.31 -6.48 10.07
CA GLN A 776 23.70 -6.21 10.44
C GLN A 776 23.94 -6.82 11.83
N GLY A 777 24.65 -7.94 11.91
CA GLY A 777 24.98 -8.59 13.21
C GLY A 777 23.75 -8.93 14.09
N GLY A 778 22.61 -9.29 13.50
CA GLY A 778 21.35 -9.52 14.24
C GLY A 778 20.60 -8.24 14.65
N GLN A 779 21.03 -7.07 14.17
CA GLN A 779 20.39 -5.77 14.34
C GLN A 779 19.91 -5.19 12.99
N ASN A 780 19.21 -4.05 13.05
CA ASN A 780 18.84 -3.29 11.86
C ASN A 780 20.08 -2.59 11.30
N PRO A 781 20.33 -2.63 9.98
CA PRO A 781 21.36 -1.80 9.35
C PRO A 781 21.12 -0.32 9.56
N LEU A 782 22.20 0.46 9.58
CA LEU A 782 22.15 1.92 9.76
C LEU A 782 21.56 2.64 8.53
N PRO A 783 20.90 3.80 8.72
CA PRO A 783 20.70 4.81 7.68
C PRO A 783 21.94 5.02 6.79
N GLY A 784 21.74 5.04 5.48
CA GLY A 784 22.81 5.14 4.50
C GLY A 784 23.39 3.79 4.05
N THR A 785 22.91 2.66 4.57
CA THR A 785 23.32 1.33 4.09
C THR A 785 22.78 1.07 2.67
N ILE A 786 23.66 0.74 1.74
CA ILE A 786 23.37 0.37 0.35
C ILE A 786 23.78 -1.08 0.07
N VAL A 787 22.96 -1.77 -0.72
CA VAL A 787 23.29 -3.06 -1.35
C VAL A 787 22.99 -2.93 -2.85
N ASP A 788 24.02 -3.02 -3.67
CA ASP A 788 24.02 -2.83 -5.12
C ASP A 788 24.53 -4.07 -5.89
N ASP A 789 24.67 -5.20 -5.19
CA ASP A 789 25.20 -6.48 -5.69
C ASP A 789 24.48 -7.69 -5.07
N VAL A 790 24.76 -8.90 -5.58
CA VAL A 790 24.35 -10.25 -5.11
C VAL A 790 22.85 -10.54 -5.04
N ILE A 791 22.04 -9.69 -4.39
CA ILE A 791 20.56 -9.82 -4.27
C ILE A 791 19.80 -8.83 -5.17
N THR A 792 20.52 -8.00 -5.90
CA THR A 792 20.00 -7.22 -7.04
C THR A 792 19.69 -8.15 -8.23
N LEU A 793 19.12 -7.62 -9.32
CA LEU A 793 18.70 -8.42 -10.48
C LEU A 793 19.58 -8.14 -11.70
N PRO A 794 20.08 -9.17 -12.41
CA PRO A 794 21.13 -9.00 -13.42
C PRO A 794 20.65 -8.19 -14.62
N GLU A 795 19.36 -8.27 -14.96
CA GLU A 795 18.75 -7.52 -16.06
C GLU A 795 18.45 -6.05 -15.72
N ARG A 796 18.72 -5.62 -14.48
CA ARG A 796 18.36 -4.29 -13.96
C ARG A 796 19.59 -3.49 -13.54
N ASN A 797 19.49 -2.19 -13.76
CA ASN A 797 20.30 -1.20 -13.06
C ASN A 797 19.60 -0.82 -11.76
N ASP A 798 19.69 -1.69 -10.74
CA ASP A 798 18.96 -1.55 -9.48
C ASP A 798 19.87 -1.62 -8.23
N PHE A 799 19.38 -1.05 -7.13
CA PHE A 799 20.01 -1.11 -5.81
C PHE A 799 18.97 -1.01 -4.69
N PHE A 800 19.37 -1.41 -3.49
CA PHE A 800 18.62 -1.23 -2.25
C PHE A 800 19.30 -0.17 -1.38
N LEU A 801 18.49 0.68 -0.74
CA LEU A 801 18.96 1.67 0.24
C LEU A 801 18.09 1.62 1.49
N VAL A 802 18.74 1.46 2.65
CA VAL A 802 18.15 1.71 3.97
C VAL A 802 18.39 3.17 4.31
N SER A 803 17.43 4.05 4.01
CA SER A 803 17.57 5.48 4.35
C SER A 803 17.12 5.83 5.76
N GLN A 804 16.14 5.11 6.32
CA GLN A 804 15.43 5.47 7.55
C GLN A 804 15.70 4.47 8.70
N SER A 805 15.97 4.99 9.90
CA SER A 805 16.04 4.19 11.13
C SER A 805 14.63 3.87 11.69
N VAL A 806 14.47 2.68 12.26
CA VAL A 806 13.23 2.22 12.92
C VAL A 806 13.46 1.89 14.39
N ARG A 807 12.58 2.39 15.28
CA ARG A 807 12.68 2.16 16.73
C ARG A 807 12.15 0.79 17.19
N GLN A 808 11.42 0.09 16.33
CA GLN A 808 10.76 -1.19 16.64
C GLN A 808 10.63 -2.03 15.37
N GLY A 809 10.84 -3.34 15.51
CA GLY A 809 10.77 -4.30 14.41
C GLY A 809 11.99 -4.24 13.48
N THR A 810 11.86 -4.91 12.33
CA THR A 810 12.86 -4.93 11.25
C THR A 810 12.66 -3.76 10.30
N VAL A 811 13.74 -3.10 9.89
CA VAL A 811 13.71 -2.13 8.80
C VAL A 811 13.45 -2.82 7.46
N SER A 812 12.65 -2.18 6.59
CA SER A 812 12.53 -2.57 5.19
C SER A 812 13.38 -1.62 4.35
N PRO A 813 14.38 -2.12 3.58
CA PRO A 813 15.04 -1.30 2.59
C PRO A 813 14.04 -0.85 1.51
N THR A 814 14.39 0.21 0.80
CA THR A 814 13.69 0.62 -0.42
C THR A 814 14.50 0.21 -1.63
N SER A 815 13.84 -0.42 -2.61
CA SER A 815 14.43 -0.77 -3.90
C SER A 815 14.28 0.39 -4.88
N TYR A 816 15.35 0.65 -5.62
CA TYR A 816 15.45 1.66 -6.66
C TYR A 816 15.84 0.96 -7.96
N ASN A 817 14.97 0.98 -8.97
CA ASN A 817 15.25 0.40 -10.28
C ASN A 817 15.33 1.53 -11.31
N ILE A 818 16.53 1.78 -11.83
CA ILE A 818 16.77 2.80 -12.85
C ILE A 818 16.37 2.20 -14.20
N LEU A 819 15.28 2.69 -14.78
CA LEU A 819 14.75 2.22 -16.06
C LEU A 819 15.40 2.92 -17.26
N ARG A 820 15.82 4.17 -17.08
CA ARG A 820 16.55 4.96 -18.06
C ARG A 820 17.51 5.90 -17.33
N ASP A 821 18.74 6.02 -17.81
CA ASP A 821 19.72 6.96 -17.28
C ASP A 821 20.47 7.66 -18.40
N GLU A 822 20.46 8.98 -18.35
CA GLU A 822 21.19 9.89 -19.22
C GLU A 822 21.91 10.98 -18.41
N SER A 823 21.89 10.89 -17.08
CA SER A 823 22.41 11.93 -16.17
C SER A 823 23.88 12.28 -16.41
N GLY A 824 24.64 11.31 -16.91
CA GLY A 824 26.10 11.34 -16.96
C GLY A 824 26.72 11.23 -15.56
N LEU A 825 26.02 10.62 -14.61
CA LEU A 825 26.51 10.33 -13.26
C LEU A 825 26.87 8.84 -13.15
N THR A 826 27.81 8.52 -12.26
CA THR A 826 28.09 7.13 -11.90
C THR A 826 26.98 6.56 -11.00
N ALA A 827 26.87 5.23 -10.92
CA ALA A 827 25.95 4.58 -9.98
C ALA A 827 26.16 5.05 -8.54
N ASP A 828 27.41 5.18 -8.09
CA ASP A 828 27.75 5.72 -6.77
C ASP A 828 27.20 7.14 -6.55
N GLN A 829 27.34 8.03 -7.53
CA GLN A 829 26.82 9.40 -7.48
C GLN A 829 25.28 9.42 -7.44
N LEU A 830 24.60 8.58 -8.22
CA LEU A 830 23.13 8.46 -8.19
C LEU A 830 22.63 7.89 -6.85
N GLN A 831 23.33 6.91 -6.29
CA GLN A 831 23.02 6.31 -4.99
C GLN A 831 23.21 7.32 -3.85
N LEU A 832 24.35 8.05 -3.83
CA LEU A 832 24.60 9.18 -2.93
C LEU A 832 23.53 10.27 -3.06
N TYR A 833 23.20 10.69 -4.28
CA TYR A 833 22.19 11.71 -4.53
C TYR A 833 20.81 11.27 -4.05
N THR A 834 20.44 10.02 -4.31
CA THR A 834 19.19 9.41 -3.83
C THR A 834 19.12 9.43 -2.30
N TYR A 835 20.21 9.10 -1.60
CA TYR A 835 20.25 9.22 -0.14
C TYR A 835 20.07 10.67 0.33
N LYS A 836 20.76 11.65 -0.27
CA LYS A 836 20.55 13.08 0.03
C LYS A 836 19.08 13.50 -0.12
N GLN A 837 18.40 13.05 -1.19
CA GLN A 837 16.97 13.36 -1.38
C GLN A 837 16.06 12.82 -0.27
N THR A 838 16.46 11.78 0.47
CA THR A 838 15.66 11.24 1.60
C THR A 838 15.67 12.13 2.86
N HIS A 839 16.57 13.12 2.92
CA HIS A 839 16.70 14.06 4.04
C HIS A 839 15.84 15.33 3.88
N LEU A 840 15.23 15.57 2.71
CA LEU A 840 14.60 16.86 2.35
C LEU A 840 13.08 16.92 2.59
N TYR A 841 12.52 16.02 3.40
CA TYR A 841 11.07 15.95 3.67
C TYR A 841 10.70 16.74 4.94
N TYR A 842 10.30 18.01 4.78
CA TYR A 842 10.23 18.99 5.87
C TYR A 842 9.21 18.71 7.00
N ASN A 843 8.29 17.77 6.79
CA ASN A 843 7.37 17.28 7.82
C ASN A 843 8.04 16.28 8.80
N TRP A 844 9.30 15.89 8.57
CA TRP A 844 10.07 14.97 9.41
C TRP A 844 11.54 15.41 9.49
N SER A 845 11.99 15.79 10.68
CA SER A 845 13.37 16.23 10.97
C SER A 845 14.32 15.04 11.11
N GLY A 846 14.42 14.26 10.06
CA GLY A 846 15.20 13.02 9.95
C GLY A 846 15.08 12.47 8.53
N THR A 847 15.70 11.33 8.25
CA THR A 847 15.49 10.65 6.96
C THR A 847 14.14 9.93 6.89
N VAL A 848 13.59 9.81 5.68
CA VAL A 848 12.41 8.99 5.37
C VAL A 848 12.74 7.89 4.36
N GLY A 849 11.95 6.83 4.30
CA GLY A 849 12.23 5.64 3.47
C GLY A 849 12.32 5.85 1.94
N VAL A 850 11.94 7.02 1.41
CA VAL A 850 11.93 7.34 -0.04
C VAL A 850 12.44 8.77 -0.28
N PRO A 851 12.79 9.18 -1.50
CA PRO A 851 13.13 10.57 -1.80
C PRO A 851 12.00 11.52 -1.38
N ALA A 852 12.35 12.70 -0.86
CA ALA A 852 11.37 13.64 -0.32
C ALA A 852 10.26 14.01 -1.32
N VAL A 853 10.60 14.14 -2.60
CA VAL A 853 9.65 14.39 -3.69
C VAL A 853 8.59 13.29 -3.84
N CYS A 854 8.94 12.02 -3.65
CA CYS A 854 7.96 10.92 -3.62
C CYS A 854 7.04 11.05 -2.40
N GLN A 855 7.61 11.40 -1.24
CA GLN A 855 6.84 11.56 -0.01
C GLN A 855 5.91 12.78 -0.05
N TYR A 856 6.29 13.84 -0.77
CA TYR A 856 5.46 14.99 -1.10
C TYR A 856 4.35 14.63 -2.10
N ALA A 857 4.68 13.95 -3.21
CA ALA A 857 3.71 13.47 -4.19
C ALA A 857 2.65 12.55 -3.54
N HIS A 858 3.08 11.60 -2.70
CA HIS A 858 2.18 10.75 -1.91
C HIS A 858 1.21 11.57 -1.05
N LYS A 859 1.71 12.59 -0.36
CA LYS A 859 0.89 13.47 0.50
C LYS A 859 -0.15 14.25 -0.29
N LEU A 860 0.24 14.76 -1.45
CA LEU A 860 -0.62 15.52 -2.33
C LEU A 860 -1.68 14.63 -3.01
N ALA A 861 -1.30 13.46 -3.55
CA ALA A 861 -2.22 12.48 -4.11
C ALA A 861 -3.23 11.98 -3.05
N PHE A 862 -2.77 11.70 -1.83
CA PHE A 862 -3.62 11.31 -0.71
C PHE A 862 -4.60 12.43 -0.34
N LEU A 863 -4.15 13.69 -0.25
CA LEU A 863 -5.06 14.82 -0.01
C LEU A 863 -6.14 14.91 -1.10
N ALA A 864 -5.76 14.76 -2.36
CA ALA A 864 -6.68 14.80 -3.49
C ALA A 864 -7.73 13.67 -3.43
N GLY A 865 -7.31 12.39 -3.47
CA GLY A 865 -8.24 11.25 -3.57
C GLY A 865 -8.98 10.88 -2.28
N GLN A 866 -8.52 11.32 -1.10
CA GLN A 866 -9.14 10.94 0.18
C GLN A 866 -10.00 12.07 0.78
N HIS A 867 -9.81 13.32 0.36
CA HIS A 867 -10.44 14.48 1.01
C HIS A 867 -10.96 15.57 0.05
N LEU A 868 -10.27 15.87 -1.06
CA LEU A 868 -10.72 16.92 -2.00
C LEU A 868 -11.67 16.38 -3.07
N HIS A 869 -11.38 15.20 -3.60
CA HIS A 869 -12.06 14.51 -4.72
C HIS A 869 -12.02 15.29 -6.05
N GLN A 870 -11.11 16.26 -6.15
CA GLN A 870 -10.89 17.15 -7.28
C GLN A 870 -9.46 17.73 -7.21
N ALA A 871 -8.98 18.33 -8.30
CA ALA A 871 -7.66 18.97 -8.33
C ALA A 871 -7.63 20.24 -7.43
N PRO A 872 -6.53 20.53 -6.74
CA PRO A 872 -6.31 21.79 -6.03
C PRO A 872 -6.20 23.00 -6.97
N ASN A 873 -6.31 24.21 -6.41
CA ASN A 873 -6.18 25.47 -7.13
C ASN A 873 -4.72 25.76 -7.53
N ASN A 874 -4.49 26.15 -8.79
CA ASN A 874 -3.16 26.35 -9.36
C ASN A 874 -2.33 27.46 -8.67
N LEU A 875 -2.97 28.41 -7.98
CA LEU A 875 -2.25 29.44 -7.19
C LEU A 875 -1.43 28.84 -6.03
N LEU A 876 -1.66 27.57 -5.69
CA LEU A 876 -0.93 26.84 -4.64
C LEU A 876 0.25 26.01 -5.17
N GLU A 877 0.46 25.91 -6.49
CA GLU A 877 1.45 24.99 -7.11
C GLU A 877 2.87 25.13 -6.53
N LYS A 878 3.29 26.36 -6.18
CA LYS A 878 4.63 26.68 -5.66
C LYS A 878 4.80 26.51 -4.14
N LYS A 879 3.76 26.10 -3.41
CA LYS A 879 3.76 25.99 -1.93
C LYS A 879 3.59 24.55 -1.47
N LEU A 880 4.08 24.22 -0.27
CA LEU A 880 3.89 22.90 0.35
C LEU A 880 2.58 22.85 1.18
N TYR A 881 1.48 23.34 0.61
CA TYR A 881 0.17 23.50 1.28
C TYR A 881 -0.47 22.19 1.77
N TYR A 882 -0.10 21.07 1.14
CA TYR A 882 -0.62 19.72 1.36
C TYR A 882 0.04 18.95 2.52
N LEU A 883 0.98 19.57 3.24
CA LEU A 883 1.71 18.94 4.35
C LEU A 883 0.85 18.64 5.58
#